data_AF-A0A937YWC6-F1
#
_entry.id   AF-A0A937YWC6-F1
#
_cell.length_a   1.000
_cell.length_b   1.000
_cell.length_c   1.000
_cell.angle_alpha   90.00
_cell.angle_beta   90.00
_cell.angle_gamma   90.00
#
_symmetry.space_group_name_H-M   'P 1'
#
loop_
_entity.id
_entity.type
_entity.pdbx_description
1 polymer ?
#
loop_
_entity_poly.entity_id
_entity_poly.type
_entity_poly.pdbx_seq_one_letter_code
_entity_poly.pdbx_strand_id
1 'polypeptide(L)'
;MLCLGVVALLALGFTAAGPRAAASVYNLKVVTDASPDYSDLDSLIHSATGSRQTPEEKLWALFYWNHQARRQCSPMVVHGLACTDPIRQFSDFGYTMCSTIAGVNCALWDAMGFRARYWDITNHTVPEVEYGGRWHMYDNSLSALYTLCDGVTIAGVEDIGKTQGCALSGGLQEPGHIAKRHCLTATSANGFLTGSDTARDLDQEYRCFNPNGLKYRPYYYDWDRGHRYILNLRSDESYTRYYSPQGDSPGFYVPLAGKDPDDGRFRLRGNGLRTVGPLVTSSMLAQAAQSVTGLQPVGLEGLGPVEPGVPGDAVFKLEGANVITSLRMDARFHRGTDVDVNAIALSTTNGLTWHEVWRNGEVGERSVDLTWVDEVNGSYEVLVKVTLLGKAAATDAQLKSLRFETTTMLNAKTQPRLLPGRNTVYVEAGEQLGSIVLWPDLQGENWKPYAVAHENIVSETQHPGYMGVMHAVKPDQEAYVVFRLDAPGDLKRLTYGGRLYNRAPNARIDFRHSFDGGKTWTTAYSLTDTQMPWDVIHYESVEAPPGTRSALVKYVLNGSEAGTNACSLYAVRMEVGYQPPDAGITPLAVTFNWSERQADRSLVERSHTQVVDRLPAKYVLNVGGEDVPVVNWLRVGPAAEHATGYSDGRDAGGEKFRWRWATYGANLAEGKPYTVSIPSNDNWGAGDPEGRKLTDGVVGPPMAGGVYPMYSLGWNAGQTAEVTVDLGAPQACAAFRIAAGGGWPWWDALKGEVEDEVEVLTSLDGAQYASCGRVDMNPWRKDLPINHLLPDDESLTAYLFTLALPEPVQARHVRFAIAAKRMICVSEVQALDAIRYEPFDLQIALPDERTPDSGQVAQVLTPSGRPVPGALAARNAAEPAGEPVLEDPTLHSLGAYWIIVGDENRNARVAVRYRETGTGDWLAGAPLFRVERGAHLDEKGQSTLSVPEEAWLFAGSLLMLQPGTEYEWELSLSDPDGGAAQRVLRARTNAEPIAAADMRVRHVTPGNGGGAGTEGDPFLGLAAAQATAEPGDLFVVHAGVYGGTFTVDRSGEPGRPIVWRGEEGAIIDAQGQAAERPGRVVSAGGVHDVWFEDLTLRNGDYGLVAHNSARIVVRGCHIHGVEYGLTCTNNSADVVRGFFIADNLIEGPSTWPRTKGIENARGIQITGSGHDVCHNRIRGFADAVDTFPSIRCAAIDIHHNDISEMTDDGIEMDYSERNTRC
;
A
#
# COMPACT_ATOMS: atom_id res chain seq x y z
N MET A 1 26.88 71.36 -1.97
CA MET A 1 27.86 70.33 -1.60
C MET A 1 27.27 69.47 -0.50
N LEU A 2 27.57 68.17 -0.56
CA LEU A 2 26.99 67.03 0.15
C LEU A 2 26.84 67.18 1.67
N CYS A 3 25.78 66.57 2.25
CA CYS A 3 25.88 65.24 2.89
C CYS A 3 24.51 64.75 3.37
N LEU A 4 24.19 63.49 3.04
CA LEU A 4 23.05 62.71 3.51
C LEU A 4 23.14 62.44 5.02
N GLY A 5 22.00 62.52 5.71
CA GLY A 5 21.80 62.04 7.07
C GLY A 5 20.38 61.47 7.22
N VAL A 6 20.31 60.18 7.51
CA VAL A 6 19.11 59.35 7.65
C VAL A 6 18.24 59.80 8.82
N VAL A 7 16.92 59.95 8.59
CA VAL A 7 15.90 59.97 9.66
C VAL A 7 14.90 58.87 9.36
N ALA A 8 14.93 57.82 10.20
CA ALA A 8 13.94 56.76 10.21
C ALA A 8 12.66 57.24 10.90
N LEU A 9 11.53 57.13 10.20
CA LEU A 9 10.19 57.30 10.76
C LEU A 9 9.55 55.91 10.88
N LEU A 10 9.34 55.50 12.12
CA LEU A 10 8.56 54.32 12.51
C LEU A 10 7.10 54.50 12.07
N ALA A 11 6.72 53.83 10.98
CA ALA A 11 5.33 53.57 10.64
C ALA A 11 4.97 52.16 11.14
N LEU A 12 4.25 52.11 12.26
CA LEU A 12 3.54 50.91 12.72
C LEU A 12 2.47 50.53 11.70
N GLY A 13 2.81 49.62 10.79
CA GLY A 13 1.85 48.85 10.00
C GLY A 13 1.35 47.66 10.83
N PHE A 14 0.33 47.87 11.67
CA PHE A 14 -0.53 46.77 12.09
C PHE A 14 -1.34 46.34 10.86
N THR A 15 -0.84 45.37 10.10
CA THR A 15 -1.72 44.56 9.26
C THR A 15 -2.60 43.77 10.21
N ALA A 16 -3.85 44.20 10.37
CA ALA A 16 -4.87 43.36 10.96
C ALA A 16 -4.97 42.10 10.10
N ALA A 17 -4.36 41.01 10.56
CA ALA A 17 -4.66 39.69 10.04
C ALA A 17 -6.15 39.46 10.30
N GLY A 18 -6.95 39.41 9.24
CA GLY A 18 -8.32 38.92 9.36
C GLY A 18 -8.30 37.52 10.02
N PRO A 19 -9.36 37.13 10.75
CA PRO A 19 -9.44 35.80 11.33
C PRO A 19 -9.22 34.78 10.21
N ARG A 20 -8.15 33.97 10.32
CA ARG A 20 -7.96 32.80 9.46
C ARG A 20 -9.20 31.92 9.65
N ALA A 21 -9.92 31.62 8.56
CA ALA A 21 -10.94 30.59 8.60
C ALA A 21 -10.28 29.30 9.09
N ALA A 22 -10.88 28.63 10.07
CA ALA A 22 -10.31 27.42 10.65
C ALA A 22 -10.42 26.27 9.64
N ALA A 23 -9.28 25.65 9.32
CA ALA A 23 -9.18 24.56 8.35
C ALA A 23 -9.51 23.19 8.98
N SER A 24 -9.97 22.26 8.14
CA SER A 24 -10.27 20.87 8.49
C SER A 24 -9.05 19.97 8.28
N VAL A 25 -8.86 19.00 9.17
CA VAL A 25 -7.75 18.05 9.12
C VAL A 25 -8.26 16.69 8.64
N TYR A 26 -7.58 16.12 7.65
CA TYR A 26 -8.01 14.88 6.99
C TYR A 26 -7.07 13.72 7.30
N ASN A 27 -7.59 12.49 7.30
CA ASN A 27 -6.83 11.25 7.52
C ASN A 27 -5.99 11.24 8.81
N LEU A 28 -6.56 11.73 9.91
CA LEU A 28 -5.90 11.81 11.22
C LEU A 28 -5.82 10.42 11.89
N LYS A 29 -4.72 10.18 12.60
CA LYS A 29 -4.52 9.00 13.44
C LYS A 29 -3.77 9.36 14.71
N VAL A 30 -4.19 8.73 15.81
CA VAL A 30 -3.57 8.84 17.13
C VAL A 30 -3.18 7.44 17.55
N VAL A 31 -1.89 7.23 17.83
CA VAL A 31 -1.33 5.92 18.19
C VAL A 31 -0.44 6.04 19.42
N THR A 32 -0.22 4.93 20.11
CA THR A 32 0.68 4.87 21.27
C THR A 32 1.67 3.72 21.13
N ASP A 33 2.78 3.77 21.85
CA ASP A 33 3.75 2.68 21.93
C ASP A 33 3.32 1.51 22.83
N ALA A 34 2.02 1.45 23.17
CA ALA A 34 1.40 0.44 24.03
C ALA A 34 0.45 -0.51 23.27
N SER A 35 0.12 -0.24 22.02
CA SER A 35 -0.75 -1.08 21.18
C SER A 35 -0.51 -0.84 19.68
N PRO A 36 -0.75 -1.81 18.80
CA PRO A 36 -0.60 -1.64 17.35
C PRO A 36 -1.49 -0.54 16.75
N ASP A 37 -1.07 -0.02 15.61
CA ASP A 37 -1.81 0.93 14.78
C ASP A 37 -2.75 0.18 13.83
N TYR A 38 -4.04 0.14 14.15
CA TYR A 38 -5.08 -0.49 13.34
C TYR A 38 -5.68 0.45 12.29
N SER A 39 -4.97 1.48 11.84
CA SER A 39 -5.51 2.44 10.86
C SER A 39 -5.63 1.86 9.46
N ASP A 40 -4.66 1.05 9.05
CA ASP A 40 -4.64 0.33 7.77
C ASP A 40 -3.74 -0.91 7.89
N LEU A 41 -3.79 -1.79 6.87
CA LEU A 41 -3.12 -3.09 6.90
C LEU A 41 -1.60 -2.95 7.09
N ASP A 42 -1.01 -2.00 6.37
CA ASP A 42 0.41 -1.67 6.44
C ASP A 42 0.82 -1.18 7.82
N SER A 43 0.02 -0.28 8.41
CA SER A 43 0.28 0.29 9.73
C SER A 43 0.18 -0.78 10.82
N LEU A 44 -0.75 -1.73 10.70
CA LEU A 44 -0.88 -2.85 11.62
C LEU A 44 0.35 -3.76 11.55
N ILE A 45 0.76 -4.13 10.34
CA ILE A 45 1.95 -4.97 10.11
C ILE A 45 3.20 -4.26 10.63
N HIS A 46 3.41 -2.99 10.26
CA HIS A 46 4.57 -2.20 10.69
C HIS A 46 4.62 -2.07 12.20
N SER A 47 3.53 -1.62 12.83
CA SER A 47 3.52 -1.36 14.28
C SER A 47 3.68 -2.64 15.11
N ALA A 48 3.08 -3.76 14.69
CA ALA A 48 3.15 -5.01 15.43
C ALA A 48 4.47 -5.77 15.19
N THR A 49 5.12 -5.59 14.03
CA THR A 49 6.21 -6.49 13.59
C THR A 49 7.50 -5.77 13.17
N GLY A 50 7.48 -4.46 12.94
CA GLY A 50 8.59 -3.69 12.36
C GLY A 50 9.87 -3.68 13.20
N SER A 51 9.73 -3.81 14.52
CA SER A 51 10.87 -3.91 15.46
C SER A 51 11.41 -5.34 15.66
N ARG A 52 10.75 -6.35 15.07
CA ARG A 52 11.08 -7.78 15.22
C ARG A 52 11.95 -8.24 14.06
N GLN A 53 12.94 -9.10 14.33
CA GLN A 53 13.93 -9.49 13.32
C GLN A 53 13.53 -10.77 12.58
N THR A 54 13.08 -11.80 13.30
CA THR A 54 12.82 -13.11 12.71
C THR A 54 11.33 -13.34 12.40
N PRO A 55 10.99 -14.19 11.41
CA PRO A 55 9.60 -14.57 11.16
C PRO A 55 8.87 -15.09 12.40
N GLU A 56 9.52 -15.91 13.23
CA GLU A 56 8.98 -16.45 14.48
C GLU A 56 8.54 -15.33 15.42
N GLU A 57 9.40 -14.34 15.63
CA GLU A 57 9.12 -13.19 16.48
C GLU A 57 7.97 -12.34 15.96
N LYS A 58 7.92 -12.11 14.64
CA LYS A 58 6.85 -11.36 13.97
C LYS A 58 5.50 -12.06 14.09
N LEU A 59 5.47 -13.37 13.84
CA LEU A 59 4.25 -14.16 13.85
C LEU A 59 3.73 -14.41 15.27
N TRP A 60 4.62 -14.56 16.26
CA TRP A 60 4.22 -14.57 17.66
C TRP A 60 3.60 -13.23 18.09
N ALA A 61 4.18 -12.10 17.67
CA ALA A 61 3.63 -10.78 17.97
C ALA A 61 2.22 -10.59 17.37
N LEU A 62 2.02 -10.99 16.11
CA LEU A 62 0.70 -10.99 15.48
C LEU A 62 -0.27 -11.93 16.18
N PHE A 63 0.16 -13.13 16.56
CA PHE A 63 -0.67 -14.04 17.35
C PHE A 63 -1.11 -13.39 18.66
N TYR A 64 -0.20 -12.77 19.40
CA TYR A 64 -0.55 -12.10 20.65
C TYR A 64 -1.56 -10.97 20.41
N TRP A 65 -1.30 -10.08 19.46
CA TRP A 65 -2.16 -8.92 19.21
C TRP A 65 -3.51 -9.28 18.57
N ASN A 66 -3.56 -10.31 17.72
CA ASN A 66 -4.82 -10.77 17.16
C ASN A 66 -5.70 -11.45 18.22
N HIS A 67 -5.11 -12.17 19.19
CA HIS A 67 -5.83 -12.63 20.39
C HIS A 67 -6.40 -11.45 21.16
N GLN A 68 -5.58 -10.42 21.42
CA GLN A 68 -6.03 -9.22 22.12
C GLN A 68 -7.11 -8.45 21.34
N ALA A 69 -7.11 -8.48 20.01
CA ALA A 69 -8.00 -7.66 19.19
C ALA A 69 -9.43 -8.21 19.08
N ARG A 70 -9.70 -9.44 19.53
CA ARG A 70 -10.98 -10.10 19.27
C ARG A 70 -11.71 -10.54 20.55
N ARG A 71 -12.94 -11.03 20.35
CA ARG A 71 -13.68 -11.96 21.22
C ARG A 71 -14.26 -13.09 20.38
N GLN A 72 -14.25 -14.31 20.89
CA GLN A 72 -14.80 -15.48 20.24
C GLN A 72 -16.33 -15.49 20.37
N CYS A 73 -17.04 -15.29 19.26
CA CYS A 73 -18.49 -15.48 19.15
C CYS A 73 -18.90 -15.64 17.68
N SER A 74 -20.22 -15.61 17.39
CA SER A 74 -20.71 -15.61 16.00
C SER A 74 -20.08 -14.46 15.20
N PRO A 75 -19.59 -14.72 13.96
CA PRO A 75 -18.91 -13.70 13.17
C PRO A 75 -19.89 -12.63 12.68
N MET A 76 -19.42 -11.38 12.59
CA MET A 76 -20.16 -10.33 11.91
C MET A 76 -20.30 -10.68 10.42
N VAL A 77 -21.52 -10.56 9.89
CA VAL A 77 -21.82 -10.81 8.47
C VAL A 77 -22.11 -9.48 7.79
N VAL A 78 -21.30 -9.11 6.79
CA VAL A 78 -21.47 -7.90 5.99
C VAL A 78 -21.62 -8.29 4.52
N HIS A 79 -22.66 -7.78 3.86
CA HIS A 79 -23.00 -8.09 2.45
C HIS A 79 -23.07 -9.60 2.18
N GLY A 80 -23.55 -10.38 3.17
CA GLY A 80 -23.72 -11.83 3.07
C GLY A 80 -22.49 -12.68 3.37
N LEU A 81 -21.34 -12.09 3.67
CA LEU A 81 -20.09 -12.80 4.00
C LEU A 81 -19.61 -12.44 5.41
N ALA A 82 -18.88 -13.34 6.05
CA ALA A 82 -18.21 -13.02 7.30
C ALA A 82 -17.15 -11.91 7.08
N CYS A 83 -17.09 -10.93 7.98
CA CYS A 83 -16.15 -9.82 7.91
C CYS A 83 -14.71 -10.31 8.13
N THR A 84 -13.94 -10.46 7.04
CA THR A 84 -12.58 -11.03 7.06
C THR A 84 -11.50 -10.01 6.73
N ASP A 85 -11.88 -8.77 6.40
CA ASP A 85 -10.96 -7.65 6.29
C ASP A 85 -10.34 -7.35 7.68
N PRO A 86 -9.01 -7.47 7.85
CA PRO A 86 -8.38 -7.32 9.16
C PRO A 86 -8.67 -5.99 9.83
N ILE A 87 -8.67 -4.90 9.07
CA ILE A 87 -8.82 -3.56 9.62
C ILE A 87 -10.23 -3.33 10.08
N ARG A 88 -11.23 -3.59 9.22
CA ARG A 88 -12.63 -3.48 9.61
C ARG A 88 -13.00 -4.39 10.78
N GLN A 89 -12.55 -5.65 10.73
CA GLN A 89 -12.82 -6.62 11.79
C GLN A 89 -12.23 -6.17 13.13
N PHE A 90 -11.05 -5.55 13.12
CA PHE A 90 -10.38 -5.10 14.35
C PHE A 90 -10.73 -3.67 14.77
N SER A 91 -11.14 -2.77 13.88
CA SER A 91 -11.49 -1.39 14.19
C SER A 91 -12.94 -1.24 14.63
N ASP A 92 -13.87 -1.96 14.00
CA ASP A 92 -15.31 -1.74 14.19
C ASP A 92 -15.95 -2.79 15.10
N PHE A 93 -15.76 -4.07 14.78
CA PHE A 93 -16.51 -5.15 15.41
C PHE A 93 -15.75 -5.74 16.60
N GLY A 94 -14.57 -6.32 16.37
CA GLY A 94 -13.75 -6.90 17.44
C GLY A 94 -14.30 -8.21 18.03
N TYR A 95 -15.18 -8.90 17.30
CA TYR A 95 -15.71 -10.21 17.67
C TYR A 95 -15.92 -11.08 16.45
N THR A 96 -15.56 -12.36 16.56
CA THR A 96 -15.54 -13.27 15.42
C THR A 96 -15.37 -14.73 15.85
N MET A 97 -15.35 -15.65 14.88
CA MET A 97 -15.18 -17.10 15.11
C MET A 97 -13.94 -17.66 14.40
N CYS A 98 -13.67 -18.96 14.59
CA CYS A 98 -12.52 -19.66 14.03
C CYS A 98 -12.30 -19.41 12.54
N SER A 99 -13.37 -19.48 11.74
CA SER A 99 -13.22 -19.41 10.29
C SER A 99 -12.72 -18.05 9.82
N THR A 100 -13.19 -17.01 10.48
CA THR A 100 -12.89 -15.62 10.12
C THR A 100 -11.52 -15.20 10.65
N ILE A 101 -11.16 -15.56 11.89
CA ILE A 101 -9.84 -15.19 12.43
C ILE A 101 -8.70 -15.95 11.73
N ALA A 102 -8.94 -17.20 11.30
CA ALA A 102 -8.00 -17.93 10.45
C ALA A 102 -7.80 -17.21 9.10
N GLY A 103 -8.88 -16.70 8.51
CA GLY A 103 -8.85 -15.89 7.29
C GLY A 103 -8.09 -14.57 7.45
N VAL A 104 -8.35 -13.84 8.54
CA VAL A 104 -7.64 -12.60 8.89
C VAL A 104 -6.13 -12.85 9.06
N ASN A 105 -5.75 -13.94 9.74
CA ASN A 105 -4.34 -14.33 9.88
C ASN A 105 -3.70 -14.59 8.50
N CYS A 106 -4.37 -15.36 7.65
CA CYS A 106 -3.87 -15.60 6.31
C CYS A 106 -3.74 -14.32 5.48
N ALA A 107 -4.69 -13.38 5.56
CA ALA A 107 -4.63 -12.11 4.86
C ALA A 107 -3.46 -11.23 5.33
N LEU A 108 -3.16 -11.22 6.64
CA LEU A 108 -2.00 -10.53 7.21
C LEU A 108 -0.69 -11.15 6.74
N TRP A 109 -0.58 -12.48 6.78
CA TRP A 109 0.64 -13.18 6.38
C TRP A 109 0.89 -13.10 4.88
N ASP A 110 -0.17 -13.18 4.07
CA ASP A 110 -0.09 -12.91 2.63
C ASP A 110 0.44 -11.50 2.39
N ALA A 111 -0.13 -10.46 3.02
CA ALA A 111 0.37 -9.09 2.88
C ALA A 111 1.83 -8.90 3.34
N MET A 112 2.32 -9.76 4.23
CA MET A 112 3.74 -9.85 4.64
C MET A 112 4.59 -10.74 3.71
N GLY A 113 4.06 -11.21 2.59
CA GLY A 113 4.73 -12.08 1.62
C GLY A 113 4.98 -13.52 2.07
N PHE A 114 4.36 -13.98 3.17
CA PHE A 114 4.44 -15.37 3.57
C PHE A 114 3.39 -16.21 2.85
N ARG A 115 3.74 -17.47 2.56
CA ARG A 115 2.74 -18.45 2.11
C ARG A 115 1.87 -18.86 3.29
N ALA A 116 0.56 -18.81 3.09
CA ALA A 116 -0.42 -19.21 4.09
C ALA A 116 -1.30 -20.36 3.60
N ARG A 117 -1.81 -21.16 4.52
CA ARG A 117 -2.81 -22.21 4.27
C ARG A 117 -3.97 -22.08 5.23
N TYR A 118 -5.13 -22.47 4.74
CA TYR A 118 -6.34 -22.53 5.53
C TYR A 118 -6.81 -23.99 5.64
N TRP A 119 -7.06 -24.45 6.86
CA TRP A 119 -7.49 -25.82 7.12
C TRP A 119 -8.87 -25.87 7.76
N ASP A 120 -9.72 -26.76 7.25
CA ASP A 120 -10.79 -27.35 8.05
C ASP A 120 -10.22 -28.53 8.84
N ILE A 121 -10.31 -28.44 10.16
CA ILE A 121 -9.90 -29.50 11.08
C ILE A 121 -11.13 -30.00 11.85
N THR A 122 -11.82 -30.99 11.28
CA THR A 122 -13.06 -31.61 11.79
C THR A 122 -14.16 -30.61 12.25
N ASN A 123 -14.05 -30.03 13.45
CA ASN A 123 -15.00 -29.09 14.08
C ASN A 123 -14.41 -27.68 14.30
N HIS A 124 -13.24 -27.38 13.73
CA HIS A 124 -12.51 -26.13 13.93
C HIS A 124 -11.80 -25.74 12.62
N THR A 125 -11.36 -24.49 12.51
CA THR A 125 -10.62 -23.99 11.34
C THR A 125 -9.40 -23.23 11.81
N VAL A 126 -8.28 -23.46 11.14
CA VAL A 126 -6.97 -22.96 11.59
C VAL A 126 -6.10 -22.55 10.42
N PRO A 127 -5.25 -21.54 10.59
CA PRO A 127 -4.32 -21.11 9.57
C PRO A 127 -2.91 -21.70 9.80
N GLU A 128 -2.15 -21.91 8.72
CA GLU A 128 -0.70 -22.17 8.76
C GLU A 128 0.07 -21.15 7.93
N VAL A 129 1.32 -20.94 8.29
CA VAL A 129 2.27 -20.07 7.59
C VAL A 129 3.60 -20.80 7.37
N GLU A 130 4.24 -20.55 6.24
CA GLU A 130 5.54 -21.15 5.92
C GLU A 130 6.69 -20.20 6.19
N TYR A 131 7.65 -20.64 7.01
CA TYR A 131 8.97 -20.02 7.15
C TYR A 131 9.98 -21.10 7.57
N GLY A 132 11.29 -20.83 7.45
CA GLY A 132 12.32 -21.81 7.79
C GLY A 132 12.22 -23.14 7.01
N GLY A 133 11.56 -23.15 5.85
CA GLY A 133 11.34 -24.34 5.03
C GLY A 133 10.26 -25.32 5.55
N ARG A 134 9.36 -24.88 6.46
CA ARG A 134 8.28 -25.73 6.99
C ARG A 134 7.02 -24.92 7.35
N TRP A 135 5.92 -25.64 7.57
CA TRP A 135 4.64 -25.07 8.00
C TRP A 135 4.54 -24.96 9.51
N HIS A 136 3.94 -23.87 9.98
CA HIS A 136 3.75 -23.52 11.38
C HIS A 136 2.32 -23.03 11.60
N MET A 137 1.68 -23.50 12.67
CA MET A 137 0.29 -23.21 12.98
C MET A 137 0.16 -22.24 14.17
N TYR A 138 -0.67 -21.20 13.99
CA TYR A 138 -0.97 -20.20 15.02
C TYR A 138 -2.49 -20.08 15.18
N ASP A 139 -3.04 -20.60 16.29
CA ASP A 139 -4.48 -20.59 16.54
C ASP A 139 -4.94 -19.38 17.33
N ASN A 140 -5.36 -18.34 16.63
CA ASN A 140 -5.95 -17.17 17.30
C ASN A 140 -7.39 -17.37 17.78
N SER A 141 -8.03 -18.50 17.45
CA SER A 141 -9.42 -18.78 17.79
C SER A 141 -9.57 -19.48 19.14
N LEU A 142 -8.68 -20.42 19.43
CA LEU A 142 -8.60 -21.07 20.75
C LEU A 142 -7.35 -20.64 21.53
N SER A 143 -6.61 -19.67 20.98
CA SER A 143 -5.41 -19.11 21.58
C SER A 143 -4.32 -20.18 21.80
N ALA A 144 -4.23 -21.15 20.89
CA ALA A 144 -3.38 -22.33 21.00
C ALA A 144 -2.07 -22.19 20.20
N LEU A 145 -0.94 -22.46 20.87
CA LEU A 145 0.37 -22.62 20.23
C LEU A 145 0.96 -23.98 20.59
N TYR A 146 1.44 -24.70 19.58
CA TYR A 146 2.01 -26.03 19.76
C TYR A 146 3.45 -26.05 19.32
N THR A 147 4.30 -26.75 20.07
CA THR A 147 5.69 -26.99 19.70
C THR A 147 5.93 -28.44 19.30
N LEU A 148 6.99 -28.69 18.54
CA LEU A 148 7.52 -30.03 18.35
C LEU A 148 8.11 -30.55 19.67
N CYS A 149 8.59 -31.80 19.64
CA CYS A 149 9.23 -32.42 20.79
C CYS A 149 10.50 -31.70 21.29
N ASP A 150 11.03 -30.75 20.53
CA ASP A 150 12.13 -29.89 20.95
C ASP A 150 11.70 -28.76 21.92
N GLY A 151 10.39 -28.54 22.08
CA GLY A 151 9.83 -27.52 22.96
C GLY A 151 10.02 -26.08 22.48
N VAL A 152 10.50 -25.87 21.25
CA VAL A 152 10.86 -24.54 20.72
C VAL A 152 10.23 -24.29 19.36
N THR A 153 10.30 -25.25 18.44
CA THR A 153 9.81 -25.08 17.08
C THR A 153 8.29 -25.19 17.03
N ILE A 154 7.60 -24.16 16.54
CA ILE A 154 6.14 -24.21 16.35
C ILE A 154 5.77 -25.34 15.37
N ALA A 155 4.80 -26.17 15.73
CA ALA A 155 4.36 -27.31 14.94
C ALA A 155 3.39 -26.89 13.81
N GLY A 156 3.40 -27.64 12.70
CA GLY A 156 2.34 -27.56 11.69
C GLY A 156 1.11 -28.39 12.06
N VAL A 157 -0.01 -28.17 11.38
CA VAL A 157 -1.31 -28.86 11.56
C VAL A 157 -1.14 -30.38 11.48
N GLU A 158 -0.39 -30.86 10.49
CA GLU A 158 -0.15 -32.30 10.33
C GLU A 158 0.70 -32.87 11.47
N ASP A 159 1.65 -32.11 12.01
CA ASP A 159 2.50 -32.55 13.12
C ASP A 159 1.67 -32.70 14.42
N ILE A 160 0.76 -31.77 14.67
CA ILE A 160 -0.09 -31.72 15.88
C ILE A 160 -0.93 -33.00 16.03
N GLY A 161 -1.48 -33.51 14.92
CA GLY A 161 -2.36 -34.68 14.89
C GLY A 161 -1.67 -36.04 14.86
N LYS A 162 -0.37 -36.09 14.58
CA LYS A 162 0.36 -37.36 14.38
C LYS A 162 0.46 -38.19 15.67
N THR A 163 0.48 -39.50 15.50
CA THR A 163 0.96 -40.42 16.55
C THR A 163 2.46 -40.28 16.66
N GLN A 164 2.92 -39.79 17.80
CA GLN A 164 4.35 -39.62 18.09
C GLN A 164 4.62 -39.72 19.60
N GLY A 165 5.88 -39.58 20.02
CA GLY A 165 6.28 -39.62 21.42
C GLY A 165 7.70 -39.10 21.62
N CYS A 166 7.99 -38.54 22.79
CA CYS A 166 9.32 -38.07 23.17
C CYS A 166 9.57 -38.24 24.67
N ALA A 167 10.60 -37.59 25.22
CA ALA A 167 10.92 -37.65 26.64
C ALA A 167 9.72 -37.29 27.54
N LEU A 168 8.84 -36.37 27.13
CA LEU A 168 7.65 -35.98 27.92
C LEU A 168 6.60 -37.10 28.05
N SER A 169 6.58 -38.08 27.14
CA SER A 169 5.75 -39.30 27.29
C SER A 169 6.56 -40.50 27.79
N GLY A 170 7.80 -40.31 28.25
CA GLY A 170 8.71 -41.43 28.54
C GLY A 170 9.02 -42.28 27.30
N GLY A 171 8.91 -41.70 26.10
CA GLY A 171 9.09 -42.38 24.82
C GLY A 171 7.85 -43.13 24.30
N LEU A 172 6.74 -43.14 25.03
CA LEU A 172 5.49 -43.78 24.59
C LEU A 172 4.90 -43.02 23.41
N GLN A 173 4.55 -43.76 22.36
CA GLN A 173 3.89 -43.25 21.16
C GLN A 173 2.38 -43.15 21.44
N GLU A 174 1.82 -41.94 21.35
CA GLU A 174 0.40 -41.68 21.57
C GLU A 174 -0.18 -40.81 20.44
N PRO A 175 -1.44 -41.04 20.02
CA PRO A 175 -2.11 -40.16 19.06
C PRO A 175 -2.24 -38.74 19.61
N GLY A 176 -1.86 -37.74 18.81
CA GLY A 176 -1.96 -36.33 19.21
C GLY A 176 -0.97 -35.89 20.27
N HIS A 177 0.17 -36.56 20.37
CA HIS A 177 1.15 -36.29 21.42
C HIS A 177 1.53 -34.80 21.52
N ILE A 178 1.71 -34.11 20.38
CA ILE A 178 1.96 -32.65 20.37
C ILE A 178 0.79 -31.88 21.00
N ALA A 179 -0.45 -32.13 20.55
CA ALA A 179 -1.63 -31.44 21.08
C ALA A 179 -1.76 -31.60 22.61
N LYS A 180 -1.46 -32.80 23.12
CA LYS A 180 -1.63 -33.15 24.54
C LYS A 180 -0.50 -32.69 25.45
N ARG A 181 0.75 -32.70 24.95
CA ARG A 181 1.95 -32.52 25.79
C ARG A 181 2.76 -31.26 25.47
N HIS A 182 2.56 -30.65 24.30
CA HIS A 182 3.41 -29.56 23.78
C HIS A 182 2.62 -28.28 23.44
N CYS A 183 1.44 -28.09 24.05
CA CYS A 183 0.71 -26.82 23.96
C CYS A 183 1.29 -25.79 24.93
N LEU A 184 1.87 -24.70 24.41
CA LEU A 184 2.49 -23.63 25.20
C LEU A 184 1.46 -22.77 25.96
N THR A 185 0.24 -22.72 25.43
CA THR A 185 -0.86 -21.92 25.98
C THR A 185 -1.88 -22.82 26.67
N ALA A 186 -1.39 -23.83 27.38
CA ALA A 186 -2.19 -24.68 28.26
C ALA A 186 -1.86 -24.43 29.73
N THR A 187 -2.80 -24.73 30.62
CA THR A 187 -2.62 -24.63 32.07
C THR A 187 -1.56 -25.59 32.60
N SER A 188 -1.38 -26.73 31.94
CA SER A 188 -0.40 -27.80 32.21
C SER A 188 -0.38 -28.80 31.05
N ALA A 189 0.58 -29.73 31.05
CA ALA A 189 0.51 -30.90 30.15
C ALA A 189 -0.72 -31.74 30.49
N ASN A 190 -1.51 -32.14 29.48
CA ASN A 190 -2.85 -32.72 29.63
C ASN A 190 -3.88 -31.85 30.39
N GLY A 191 -3.63 -30.54 30.52
CA GLY A 191 -4.55 -29.60 31.16
C GLY A 191 -5.59 -29.04 30.20
N PHE A 192 -5.83 -27.74 30.33
CA PHE A 192 -6.82 -26.97 29.57
C PHE A 192 -6.14 -25.85 28.79
N LEU A 193 -6.72 -25.47 27.65
CA LEU A 193 -6.29 -24.26 26.95
C LEU A 193 -6.47 -23.02 27.83
N THR A 194 -5.54 -22.09 27.70
CA THR A 194 -5.59 -20.73 28.26
C THR A 194 -5.95 -19.75 27.15
N GLY A 195 -6.63 -18.66 27.50
CA GLY A 195 -7.10 -17.69 26.51
C GLY A 195 -8.40 -18.04 25.79
N SER A 196 -8.77 -19.33 25.73
CA SER A 196 -10.04 -19.76 25.13
C SER A 196 -11.26 -19.28 25.92
N ASP A 197 -12.36 -19.03 25.22
CA ASP A 197 -13.64 -18.60 25.78
C ASP A 197 -14.49 -19.74 26.37
N THR A 198 -13.97 -20.98 26.28
CA THR A 198 -14.57 -22.22 26.75
C THR A 198 -13.53 -23.11 27.46
N ALA A 199 -13.99 -23.91 28.42
CA ALA A 199 -13.16 -24.89 29.13
C ALA A 199 -12.88 -26.10 28.22
N ARG A 200 -11.80 -26.01 27.44
CA ARG A 200 -11.37 -27.07 26.54
C ARG A 200 -10.11 -27.76 27.03
N ASP A 201 -10.22 -29.03 27.38
CA ASP A 201 -9.07 -29.87 27.72
C ASP A 201 -8.30 -30.27 26.44
N LEU A 202 -7.00 -30.58 26.60
CA LEU A 202 -6.13 -30.91 25.47
C LEU A 202 -6.53 -32.24 24.78
N ASP A 203 -7.26 -33.11 25.46
CA ASP A 203 -7.75 -34.37 24.92
C ASP A 203 -8.94 -34.15 23.96
N GLN A 204 -9.80 -33.18 24.25
CA GLN A 204 -10.82 -32.68 23.33
C GLN A 204 -10.19 -31.94 22.15
N GLU A 205 -9.18 -31.12 22.42
CA GLU A 205 -8.51 -30.33 21.39
C GLU A 205 -7.80 -31.20 20.35
N TYR A 206 -7.12 -32.27 20.79
CA TYR A 206 -6.56 -33.27 19.89
C TYR A 206 -7.58 -33.81 18.87
N ARG A 207 -8.86 -33.96 19.24
CA ARG A 207 -9.89 -34.51 18.33
C ARG A 207 -10.09 -33.63 17.10
N CYS A 208 -9.80 -32.34 17.17
CA CYS A 208 -9.84 -31.43 16.02
C CYS A 208 -8.76 -31.80 14.99
N PHE A 209 -7.57 -32.20 15.44
CA PHE A 209 -6.41 -32.53 14.60
C PHE A 209 -6.34 -33.99 14.15
N ASN A 210 -7.45 -34.73 14.16
CA ASN A 210 -7.46 -36.10 13.66
C ASN A 210 -6.92 -36.15 12.20
N PRO A 211 -5.83 -36.89 11.92
CA PRO A 211 -5.23 -36.92 10.58
C PRO A 211 -6.19 -37.31 9.45
N ASN A 212 -7.22 -38.12 9.75
CA ASN A 212 -8.23 -38.52 8.76
C ASN A 212 -9.31 -37.45 8.49
N GLY A 213 -9.35 -36.39 9.30
CA GLY A 213 -10.32 -35.30 9.22
C GLY A 213 -9.77 -33.98 8.69
N LEU A 214 -8.46 -33.91 8.39
CA LEU A 214 -7.81 -32.71 7.88
C LEU A 214 -8.24 -32.45 6.43
N LYS A 215 -8.74 -31.24 6.15
CA LYS A 215 -9.07 -30.81 4.78
C LYS A 215 -8.43 -29.46 4.50
N TYR A 216 -7.51 -29.45 3.54
CA TYR A 216 -6.91 -28.23 3.05
C TYR A 216 -7.91 -27.49 2.13
N ARG A 217 -8.13 -26.19 2.38
CA ARG A 217 -8.89 -25.31 1.49
C ARG A 217 -7.93 -24.56 0.57
N PRO A 218 -7.87 -24.89 -0.73
CA PRO A 218 -6.93 -24.27 -1.66
C PRO A 218 -7.46 -22.97 -2.27
N TYR A 219 -8.45 -22.30 -1.66
CA TYR A 219 -9.11 -21.09 -2.17
C TYR A 219 -9.31 -20.09 -1.03
N TYR A 220 -9.38 -18.80 -1.35
CA TYR A 220 -9.41 -17.67 -0.41
C TYR A 220 -10.82 -17.35 0.13
N TYR A 221 -11.63 -18.38 0.42
CA TYR A 221 -13.06 -18.20 0.72
C TYR A 221 -13.35 -17.22 1.87
N ASP A 222 -12.49 -17.22 2.89
CA ASP A 222 -12.65 -16.43 4.11
C ASP A 222 -11.61 -15.30 4.20
N TRP A 223 -11.16 -14.75 3.07
CA TRP A 223 -10.13 -13.71 3.05
C TRP A 223 -10.71 -12.44 2.40
N ASP A 224 -10.35 -11.28 2.93
CA ASP A 224 -10.64 -9.98 2.34
C ASP A 224 -9.61 -8.94 2.81
N ARG A 225 -9.46 -7.84 2.08
CA ARG A 225 -8.66 -6.67 2.47
C ARG A 225 -9.09 -5.43 1.68
N GLY A 226 -8.63 -4.26 2.09
CA GLY A 226 -8.80 -3.00 1.36
C GLY A 226 -9.59 -1.93 2.11
N HIS A 227 -10.07 -2.23 3.33
CA HIS A 227 -10.56 -1.20 4.24
C HIS A 227 -9.40 -0.46 4.92
N ARG A 228 -9.64 0.81 5.26
CA ARG A 228 -8.79 1.63 6.12
C ARG A 228 -9.67 2.53 6.98
N TYR A 229 -9.18 2.83 8.17
CA TYR A 229 -9.74 3.83 9.07
C TYR A 229 -9.56 5.24 8.50
N ILE A 230 -10.63 6.04 8.49
CA ILE A 230 -10.61 7.40 7.94
C ILE A 230 -11.23 8.39 8.92
N LEU A 231 -10.38 9.08 9.67
CA LEU A 231 -10.80 10.18 10.56
C LEU A 231 -10.49 11.53 9.90
N ASN A 232 -11.52 12.11 9.29
CA ASN A 232 -11.52 13.53 8.95
C ASN A 232 -12.24 14.30 10.05
N LEU A 233 -11.69 15.45 10.44
CA LEU A 233 -12.24 16.33 11.46
C LEU A 233 -12.32 17.75 10.92
N ARG A 234 -13.55 18.28 10.92
CA ARG A 234 -13.79 19.70 10.69
C ARG A 234 -13.30 20.53 11.87
N SER A 235 -13.12 21.82 11.61
CA SER A 235 -12.67 22.78 12.63
C SER A 235 -13.61 22.98 13.82
N ASP A 236 -14.84 22.47 13.74
CA ASP A 236 -15.89 22.51 14.75
C ASP A 236 -16.38 21.12 15.17
N GLU A 237 -15.64 20.07 14.82
CA GLU A 237 -16.02 18.69 15.05
C GLU A 237 -15.07 17.99 16.02
N SER A 238 -15.64 17.20 16.94
CA SER A 238 -14.86 16.33 17.82
C SER A 238 -15.31 14.88 17.68
N TYR A 239 -14.37 13.96 17.88
CA TYR A 239 -14.65 12.53 17.99
C TYR A 239 -14.16 12.00 19.34
N THR A 240 -15.09 11.48 20.14
CA THR A 240 -14.79 10.80 21.41
C THR A 240 -14.98 9.30 21.24
N ARG A 241 -13.94 8.53 21.53
CA ARG A 241 -13.93 7.07 21.50
C ARG A 241 -13.85 6.56 22.93
N TYR A 242 -14.92 5.95 23.42
CA TYR A 242 -15.05 5.38 24.74
C TYR A 242 -14.61 3.91 24.75
N TYR A 243 -14.04 3.45 25.86
CA TYR A 243 -13.62 2.06 26.04
C TYR A 243 -14.73 1.20 26.67
N SER A 244 -15.90 1.80 26.90
CA SER A 244 -17.11 1.16 27.39
C SER A 244 -18.32 1.52 26.51
N PRO A 245 -19.34 0.64 26.42
CA PRO A 245 -20.62 0.97 25.79
C PRO A 245 -21.23 2.27 26.29
N GLN A 246 -21.94 2.96 25.40
CA GLN A 246 -22.71 4.17 25.72
C GLN A 246 -24.22 3.95 25.78
N GLY A 247 -24.70 2.76 25.41
CA GLY A 247 -26.11 2.36 25.50
C GLY A 247 -26.35 0.92 25.03
N ASP A 248 -27.59 0.47 25.13
CA ASP A 248 -28.05 -0.91 24.83
C ASP A 248 -29.16 -0.99 23.78
N SER A 249 -29.62 0.14 23.24
CA SER A 249 -30.64 0.18 22.19
C SER A 249 -30.07 -0.18 20.81
N PRO A 250 -30.91 -0.49 19.79
CA PRO A 250 -30.47 -0.75 18.42
C PRO A 250 -29.63 0.36 17.78
N GLY A 251 -29.69 1.60 18.30
CA GLY A 251 -28.84 2.70 17.87
C GLY A 251 -27.36 2.58 18.26
N PHE A 252 -26.99 1.54 19.00
CA PHE A 252 -25.63 1.27 19.46
C PHE A 252 -25.04 -0.03 18.91
N TYR A 253 -25.64 -0.71 17.94
CA TYR A 253 -24.97 -1.88 17.36
C TYR A 253 -25.39 -2.10 15.91
N VAL A 254 -24.51 -2.76 15.15
CA VAL A 254 -24.88 -3.31 13.85
C VAL A 254 -25.53 -4.68 14.10
N PRO A 255 -26.79 -4.90 13.68
CA PRO A 255 -27.51 -6.13 14.01
C PRO A 255 -26.91 -7.35 13.30
N LEU A 256 -26.67 -8.42 14.04
CA LEU A 256 -26.27 -9.71 13.48
C LEU A 256 -27.53 -10.53 13.17
N ALA A 257 -27.86 -10.67 11.88
CA ALA A 257 -29.09 -11.32 11.42
C ALA A 257 -30.36 -10.77 12.12
N GLY A 258 -30.42 -9.44 12.29
CA GLY A 258 -31.54 -8.74 12.90
C GLY A 258 -31.58 -8.75 14.43
N LYS A 259 -30.52 -9.19 15.12
CA LYS A 259 -30.45 -9.28 16.58
C LYS A 259 -29.26 -8.49 17.15
N ASP A 260 -29.33 -8.16 18.44
CA ASP A 260 -28.16 -7.68 19.21
C ASP A 260 -27.03 -8.73 19.10
N PRO A 261 -25.83 -8.36 18.62
CA PRO A 261 -24.69 -9.28 18.56
C PRO A 261 -24.14 -9.67 19.93
N ASP A 262 -24.52 -8.98 21.00
CA ASP A 262 -24.06 -9.22 22.37
C ASP A 262 -25.16 -9.79 23.27
N ASP A 263 -24.84 -10.88 23.98
CA ASP A 263 -25.68 -11.42 25.04
C ASP A 263 -25.44 -10.74 26.40
N GLY A 264 -24.54 -9.74 26.43
CA GLY A 264 -24.13 -8.99 27.61
C GLY A 264 -22.80 -9.46 28.19
N ARG A 265 -22.21 -10.56 27.68
CA ARG A 265 -20.91 -11.06 28.11
C ARG A 265 -19.78 -10.09 27.75
N PHE A 266 -19.80 -9.55 26.54
CA PHE A 266 -18.64 -8.86 25.97
C PHE A 266 -18.80 -7.35 25.81
N ARG A 267 -20.03 -6.83 25.99
CA ARG A 267 -20.33 -5.41 25.92
C ARG A 267 -20.01 -4.83 24.53
N LEU A 268 -20.42 -5.54 23.48
CA LEU A 268 -20.13 -5.22 22.06
C LEU A 268 -21.12 -4.19 21.51
N ARG A 269 -20.95 -2.92 21.94
CA ARG A 269 -21.89 -1.85 21.60
C ARG A 269 -21.19 -0.52 21.32
N GLY A 270 -21.97 0.39 20.78
CA GLY A 270 -21.64 1.71 20.31
C GLY A 270 -20.99 2.52 21.41
N ASN A 271 -19.81 3.01 21.08
CA ASN A 271 -18.86 3.59 22.00
C ASN A 271 -18.00 4.67 21.33
N GLY A 272 -18.27 5.03 20.08
CA GLY A 272 -17.76 6.27 19.50
C GLY A 272 -18.88 7.29 19.37
N LEU A 273 -18.59 8.55 19.70
CA LEU A 273 -19.50 9.68 19.57
C LEU A 273 -18.80 10.81 18.84
N ARG A 274 -19.25 11.11 17.63
CA ARG A 274 -18.89 12.32 16.90
C ARG A 274 -19.90 13.41 17.16
N THR A 275 -19.41 14.62 17.38
CA THR A 275 -20.25 15.80 17.59
C THR A 275 -19.78 16.89 16.65
N VAL A 276 -20.68 17.38 15.81
CA VAL A 276 -20.48 18.65 15.10
C VAL A 276 -21.04 19.75 16.00
N GLY A 277 -20.24 20.78 16.30
CA GLY A 277 -20.64 21.88 17.16
C GLY A 277 -21.95 22.55 16.73
N PRO A 278 -22.62 23.33 17.59
CA PRO A 278 -23.85 24.01 17.21
C PRO A 278 -23.56 25.04 16.12
N LEU A 279 -24.00 24.75 14.90
CA LEU A 279 -23.92 25.65 13.76
C LEU A 279 -25.02 26.72 13.90
N VAL A 280 -24.70 27.80 14.60
CA VAL A 280 -25.68 28.85 14.95
C VAL A 280 -25.64 30.05 14.01
N THR A 281 -24.52 30.32 13.34
CA THR A 281 -24.43 31.43 12.38
C THR A 281 -24.62 30.94 10.95
N SER A 282 -25.16 31.82 10.10
CA SER A 282 -25.33 31.56 8.67
C SER A 282 -24.01 31.23 7.95
N SER A 283 -22.90 31.87 8.37
CA SER A 283 -21.56 31.59 7.84
C SER A 283 -21.02 30.21 8.22
N MET A 284 -21.22 29.77 9.46
CA MET A 284 -20.81 28.43 9.91
C MET A 284 -21.63 27.35 9.22
N LEU A 285 -22.95 27.54 9.12
CA LEU A 285 -23.85 26.62 8.42
C LEU A 285 -23.44 26.43 6.95
N ALA A 286 -23.09 27.53 6.27
CA ALA A 286 -22.64 27.46 4.88
C ALA A 286 -21.26 26.78 4.74
N GLN A 287 -20.34 27.02 5.67
CA GLN A 287 -18.99 26.41 5.67
C GLN A 287 -19.02 24.91 5.99
N ALA A 288 -19.93 24.48 6.88
CA ALA A 288 -20.04 23.08 7.28
C ALA A 288 -20.69 22.18 6.22
N ALA A 289 -21.39 22.78 5.25
CA ALA A 289 -22.05 22.06 4.17
C ALA A 289 -21.03 21.62 3.10
N GLN A 290 -21.14 20.37 2.63
CA GLN A 290 -20.39 19.85 1.50
C GLN A 290 -20.80 20.56 0.19
N SER A 291 -22.09 20.91 0.06
CA SER A 291 -22.58 21.75 -1.03
C SER A 291 -23.80 22.56 -0.61
N VAL A 292 -23.92 23.76 -1.18
CA VAL A 292 -25.05 24.66 -1.00
C VAL A 292 -25.48 25.15 -2.38
N THR A 293 -26.72 24.88 -2.77
CA THR A 293 -27.28 25.25 -4.07
C THR A 293 -28.58 26.02 -3.87
N GLY A 294 -28.70 27.23 -4.41
CA GLY A 294 -29.94 28.01 -4.34
C GLY A 294 -30.31 28.51 -2.93
N LEU A 295 -29.38 28.49 -1.97
CA LEU A 295 -29.55 29.05 -0.62
C LEU A 295 -28.53 30.18 -0.37
N GLN A 296 -28.90 31.09 0.53
CA GLN A 296 -28.05 32.18 1.01
C GLN A 296 -28.23 32.39 2.52
N PRO A 297 -27.22 32.97 3.20
CA PRO A 297 -27.36 33.51 4.55
C PRO A 297 -28.56 34.44 4.71
N VAL A 298 -29.37 34.23 5.74
CA VAL A 298 -30.48 35.14 6.12
C VAL A 298 -30.17 35.79 7.46
N GLY A 299 -29.76 37.06 7.46
CA GLY A 299 -29.34 37.75 8.70
C GLY A 299 -28.09 37.13 9.33
N LEU A 300 -27.98 37.23 10.67
CA LEU A 300 -26.85 36.69 11.44
C LEU A 300 -26.94 35.17 11.69
N GLU A 301 -28.15 34.61 11.66
CA GLU A 301 -28.43 33.19 11.90
C GLU A 301 -29.29 32.62 10.78
N GLY A 302 -28.81 31.54 10.16
CA GLY A 302 -29.60 30.69 9.29
C GLY A 302 -29.40 30.84 7.77
N LEU A 303 -29.95 29.86 7.05
CA LEU A 303 -29.95 29.74 5.60
C LEU A 303 -31.39 29.77 5.09
N GLY A 304 -31.61 30.42 3.94
CA GLY A 304 -32.89 30.42 3.22
C GLY A 304 -32.69 30.49 1.71
N PRO A 305 -33.72 30.24 0.90
CA PRO A 305 -33.67 30.37 -0.55
C PRO A 305 -33.08 31.70 -1.04
N VAL A 306 -32.43 31.66 -2.21
CA VAL A 306 -32.00 32.88 -2.90
C VAL A 306 -33.21 33.61 -3.49
N GLU A 307 -34.11 32.85 -4.12
CA GLU A 307 -35.27 33.39 -4.85
C GLU A 307 -36.58 32.77 -4.35
N PRO A 308 -37.67 33.55 -4.21
CA PRO A 308 -38.98 33.01 -3.92
C PRO A 308 -39.45 32.03 -5.01
N GLY A 309 -40.06 30.91 -4.61
CA GLY A 309 -40.62 29.92 -5.50
C GLY A 309 -39.61 28.95 -6.13
N VAL A 310 -38.31 29.11 -5.86
CA VAL A 310 -37.24 28.20 -6.28
C VAL A 310 -36.68 27.47 -5.05
N PRO A 311 -36.62 26.12 -5.04
CA PRO A 311 -36.08 25.39 -3.90
C PRO A 311 -34.56 25.54 -3.86
N GLY A 312 -34.00 25.57 -2.65
CA GLY A 312 -32.56 25.47 -2.42
C GLY A 312 -32.23 24.31 -1.49
N ASP A 313 -31.04 23.74 -1.69
CA ASP A 313 -30.53 22.56 -0.99
C ASP A 313 -29.21 22.88 -0.27
N ALA A 314 -29.08 22.41 0.96
CA ALA A 314 -27.79 22.30 1.67
C ALA A 314 -27.52 20.82 1.97
N VAL A 315 -26.37 20.32 1.54
CA VAL A 315 -25.94 18.93 1.78
C VAL A 315 -24.80 18.91 2.77
N PHE A 316 -24.97 18.17 3.87
CA PHE A 316 -23.98 17.95 4.91
C PHE A 316 -23.44 16.54 4.80
N LYS A 317 -22.11 16.41 4.78
CA LYS A 317 -21.41 15.13 4.84
C LYS A 317 -21.13 14.78 6.30
N LEU A 318 -21.56 13.61 6.74
CA LEU A 318 -21.28 13.07 8.06
C LEU A 318 -20.54 11.74 7.91
N GLU A 319 -19.36 11.66 8.51
CA GLU A 319 -18.47 10.51 8.42
C GLU A 319 -18.35 9.85 9.80
N GLY A 320 -18.29 8.52 9.84
CA GLY A 320 -18.16 7.78 11.10
C GLY A 320 -16.71 7.60 11.56
N ALA A 321 -15.76 7.48 10.62
CA ALA A 321 -14.44 6.83 10.79
C ALA A 321 -14.52 5.34 11.17
N ASN A 322 -15.40 5.01 12.12
CA ASN A 322 -15.90 3.67 12.39
C ASN A 322 -17.35 3.52 11.89
N VAL A 323 -17.88 2.30 11.88
CA VAL A 323 -19.24 2.04 11.38
C VAL A 323 -20.31 2.82 12.17
N ILE A 324 -21.18 3.52 11.47
CA ILE A 324 -22.28 4.31 12.04
C ILE A 324 -23.41 3.36 12.46
N THR A 325 -23.92 3.54 13.68
CA THR A 325 -25.08 2.80 14.19
C THR A 325 -26.32 3.68 14.34
N SER A 326 -26.12 4.97 14.60
CA SER A 326 -27.21 5.95 14.61
C SER A 326 -26.72 7.36 14.31
N LEU A 327 -27.62 8.18 13.79
CA LEU A 327 -27.40 9.59 13.52
C LEU A 327 -28.53 10.39 14.15
N ARG A 328 -28.17 11.36 15.00
CA ARG A 328 -29.10 12.32 15.60
C ARG A 328 -28.85 13.73 15.05
N MET A 329 -29.93 14.46 14.82
CA MET A 329 -29.92 15.84 14.34
C MET A 329 -30.85 16.71 15.18
N ASP A 330 -30.29 17.74 15.81
CA ASP A 330 -31.05 18.80 16.45
C ASP A 330 -31.04 20.05 15.53
N ALA A 331 -32.21 20.52 15.11
CA ALA A 331 -32.33 21.63 14.17
C ALA A 331 -33.50 22.56 14.49
N ARG A 332 -33.38 23.83 14.07
CA ARG A 332 -34.47 24.81 14.14
C ARG A 332 -34.82 25.31 12.75
N PHE A 333 -36.11 25.26 12.40
CA PHE A 333 -36.64 25.69 11.11
C PHE A 333 -37.66 26.80 11.28
N HIS A 334 -37.84 27.60 10.23
CA HIS A 334 -38.97 28.49 10.06
C HIS A 334 -39.70 28.16 8.76
N ARG A 335 -41.03 28.07 8.83
CA ARG A 335 -41.92 27.91 7.69
C ARG A 335 -43.04 28.96 7.74
N GLY A 336 -43.17 29.81 6.74
CA GLY A 336 -44.09 30.97 6.74
C GLY A 336 -45.55 30.59 6.49
N THR A 337 -45.79 29.62 5.61
CA THR A 337 -47.11 29.17 5.15
C THR A 337 -47.14 27.64 4.95
N ASP A 338 -48.29 27.10 4.55
CA ASP A 338 -48.51 25.69 4.26
C ASP A 338 -48.00 25.25 2.86
N VAL A 339 -47.73 26.22 1.98
CA VAL A 339 -47.17 25.96 0.63
C VAL A 339 -45.63 26.02 0.60
N ASP A 340 -45.00 26.47 1.69
CA ASP A 340 -43.55 26.48 1.85
C ASP A 340 -43.03 25.10 2.27
N VAL A 341 -41.75 24.82 2.01
CA VAL A 341 -41.14 23.52 2.31
C VAL A 341 -39.93 23.68 3.22
N ASN A 342 -39.89 22.86 4.28
CA ASN A 342 -38.64 22.38 4.86
C ASN A 342 -38.69 20.85 4.81
N ALA A 343 -37.69 20.22 4.22
CA ALA A 343 -37.61 18.77 4.12
C ALA A 343 -36.17 18.30 4.34
N ILE A 344 -36.04 17.05 4.80
CA ILE A 344 -34.76 16.39 5.05
C ILE A 344 -34.76 15.06 4.31
N ALA A 345 -33.68 14.80 3.58
CA ALA A 345 -33.43 13.53 2.94
C ALA A 345 -32.04 13.00 3.28
N LEU A 346 -31.90 11.67 3.34
CA LEU A 346 -30.64 10.98 3.59
C LEU A 346 -30.16 10.25 2.33
N SER A 347 -28.83 10.10 2.23
CA SER A 347 -28.19 9.21 1.26
C SER A 347 -27.02 8.48 1.89
N THR A 348 -26.99 7.16 1.74
CA THR A 348 -25.85 6.27 2.05
C THR A 348 -25.15 5.79 0.77
N THR A 349 -25.59 6.30 -0.39
CA THR A 349 -25.12 5.95 -1.74
C THR A 349 -24.35 7.11 -2.38
N ASN A 350 -23.69 7.95 -1.57
CA ASN A 350 -22.97 9.15 -2.00
C ASN A 350 -23.80 10.07 -2.92
N GLY A 351 -25.08 10.27 -2.58
CA GLY A 351 -25.98 11.18 -3.28
C GLY A 351 -26.58 10.65 -4.59
N LEU A 352 -26.34 9.38 -4.95
CA LEU A 352 -26.97 8.73 -6.11
C LEU A 352 -28.47 8.52 -5.90
N THR A 353 -28.85 8.09 -4.69
CA THR A 353 -30.25 7.98 -4.26
C THR A 353 -30.49 8.79 -3.00
N TRP A 354 -31.69 9.36 -2.89
CA TRP A 354 -32.11 10.17 -1.74
C TRP A 354 -33.44 9.67 -1.20
N HIS A 355 -33.50 9.50 0.12
CA HIS A 355 -34.70 9.07 0.84
C HIS A 355 -35.18 10.21 1.73
N GLU A 356 -36.36 10.76 1.46
CA GLU A 356 -36.98 11.77 2.34
C GLU A 356 -37.38 11.11 3.66
N VAL A 357 -36.78 11.58 4.76
CA VAL A 357 -36.99 11.03 6.12
C VAL A 357 -37.81 11.97 7.00
N TRP A 358 -37.93 13.24 6.61
CA TRP A 358 -38.73 14.20 7.34
C TRP A 358 -39.19 15.35 6.45
N ARG A 359 -40.41 15.82 6.71
CA ARG A 359 -40.98 17.03 6.12
C ARG A 359 -41.70 17.81 7.20
N ASN A 360 -41.46 19.11 7.27
CA ASN A 360 -42.16 19.95 8.23
C ASN A 360 -43.66 19.94 7.90
N GLY A 361 -44.51 19.67 8.89
CA GLY A 361 -45.97 19.74 8.80
C GLY A 361 -46.57 21.04 9.37
N GLU A 362 -45.79 21.82 10.10
CA GLU A 362 -46.27 22.97 10.89
C GLU A 362 -45.74 24.32 10.37
N VAL A 363 -46.61 25.34 10.41
CA VAL A 363 -46.27 26.73 10.09
C VAL A 363 -45.73 27.42 11.35
N GLY A 364 -44.75 28.30 11.19
CA GLY A 364 -44.06 29.00 12.26
C GLY A 364 -42.64 28.51 12.46
N GLU A 365 -42.05 28.87 13.59
CA GLU A 365 -40.77 28.32 14.02
C GLU A 365 -40.96 26.96 14.70
N ARG A 366 -40.09 26.01 14.38
CA ARG A 366 -40.13 24.65 14.92
C ARG A 366 -38.73 24.15 15.21
N SER A 367 -38.51 23.65 16.43
CA SER A 367 -37.33 22.86 16.77
C SER A 367 -37.64 21.38 16.55
N VAL A 368 -36.69 20.63 16.02
CA VAL A 368 -36.78 19.18 15.83
C VAL A 368 -35.54 18.50 16.38
N ASP A 369 -35.76 17.32 16.95
CA ASP A 369 -34.74 16.38 17.40
C ASP A 369 -35.07 15.04 16.72
N LEU A 370 -34.30 14.71 15.69
CA LEU A 370 -34.53 13.54 14.84
C LEU A 370 -33.40 12.53 15.06
N THR A 371 -33.73 11.27 15.25
CA THR A 371 -32.75 10.18 15.33
C THR A 371 -33.09 9.12 14.29
N TRP A 372 -32.10 8.74 13.49
CA TRP A 372 -32.18 7.72 12.45
C TRP A 372 -31.28 6.55 12.84
N VAL A 373 -31.81 5.33 12.72
CA VAL A 373 -31.11 4.09 13.01
C VAL A 373 -31.14 3.23 11.75
N ASP A 374 -32.32 2.76 11.35
CA ASP A 374 -32.49 1.85 10.22
C ASP A 374 -31.98 2.44 8.90
N GLU A 375 -32.04 3.76 8.73
CA GLU A 375 -31.62 4.47 7.52
C GLU A 375 -30.10 4.59 7.37
N VAL A 376 -29.34 4.48 8.46
CA VAL A 376 -27.90 4.78 8.49
C VAL A 376 -27.03 3.64 9.05
N ASN A 377 -27.63 2.69 9.78
CA ASN A 377 -26.91 1.62 10.45
C ASN A 377 -26.09 0.78 9.45
N GLY A 378 -24.81 0.58 9.75
CA GLY A 378 -23.88 -0.15 8.88
C GLY A 378 -23.13 0.74 7.86
N SER A 379 -23.46 2.03 7.77
CA SER A 379 -22.79 2.97 6.85
C SER A 379 -21.53 3.57 7.47
N TYR A 380 -20.57 4.01 6.64
CA TYR A 380 -19.42 4.81 7.10
C TYR A 380 -19.58 6.30 6.80
N GLU A 381 -20.50 6.62 5.89
CA GLU A 381 -20.75 7.95 5.39
C GLU A 381 -22.25 8.13 5.14
N VAL A 382 -22.79 9.26 5.57
CA VAL A 382 -24.17 9.66 5.35
C VAL A 382 -24.19 11.09 4.85
N LEU A 383 -24.90 11.34 3.75
CA LEU A 383 -25.23 12.68 3.31
C LEU A 383 -26.61 13.07 3.83
N VAL A 384 -26.70 14.22 4.48
CA VAL A 384 -27.97 14.81 4.95
C VAL A 384 -28.27 16.02 4.08
N LYS A 385 -29.37 16.00 3.34
CA LYS A 385 -29.83 17.11 2.51
C LYS A 385 -31.00 17.81 3.17
N VAL A 386 -30.87 19.12 3.35
CA VAL A 386 -31.94 20.02 3.79
C VAL A 386 -32.45 20.80 2.58
N THR A 387 -33.72 20.65 2.25
CA THR A 387 -34.39 21.37 1.16
C THR A 387 -35.31 22.45 1.73
N LEU A 388 -35.15 23.70 1.27
CA LEU A 388 -35.96 24.85 1.66
C LEU A 388 -36.64 25.47 0.44
N LEU A 389 -37.93 25.79 0.54
CA LEU A 389 -38.68 26.51 -0.50
C LEU A 389 -39.61 27.52 0.17
N GLY A 390 -39.34 28.81 -0.02
CA GLY A 390 -40.26 29.89 0.34
C GLY A 390 -41.04 30.32 -0.91
N LYS A 391 -42.32 30.02 -0.98
CA LYS A 391 -43.15 30.18 -2.18
C LYS A 391 -43.45 31.64 -2.47
N ALA A 392 -43.83 32.42 -1.44
CA ALA A 392 -44.20 33.82 -1.57
C ALA A 392 -43.00 34.75 -1.33
N ALA A 393 -42.24 34.51 -0.27
CA ALA A 393 -40.95 35.16 0.00
C ALA A 393 -39.87 34.12 0.30
N ALA A 394 -38.63 34.42 -0.10
CA ALA A 394 -37.47 33.57 0.19
C ALA A 394 -37.28 33.35 1.70
N THR A 395 -37.62 34.34 2.52
CA THR A 395 -37.55 34.26 3.98
C THR A 395 -38.61 33.36 4.60
N ASP A 396 -39.60 32.88 3.85
CA ASP A 396 -40.67 32.02 4.38
C ASP A 396 -40.20 30.58 4.63
N ALA A 397 -38.98 30.21 4.20
CA ALA A 397 -38.37 28.93 4.55
C ALA A 397 -36.93 29.15 5.02
N GLN A 398 -36.62 28.81 6.28
CA GLN A 398 -35.27 28.99 6.83
C GLN A 398 -34.83 27.80 7.68
N LEU A 399 -33.55 27.46 7.61
CA LEU A 399 -32.84 26.65 8.61
C LEU A 399 -32.08 27.62 9.52
N LYS A 400 -32.44 27.70 10.81
CA LYS A 400 -31.89 28.69 11.76
C LYS A 400 -30.72 28.17 12.59
N SER A 401 -30.68 26.89 12.91
CA SER A 401 -29.56 26.26 13.60
C SER A 401 -29.52 24.76 13.34
N LEU A 402 -28.34 24.15 13.45
CA LEU A 402 -28.12 22.74 13.18
C LEU A 402 -27.02 22.17 14.09
N ARG A 403 -27.22 20.94 14.58
CA ARG A 403 -26.22 20.12 15.28
C ARG A 403 -26.41 18.68 14.85
N PHE A 404 -25.30 17.94 14.76
CA PHE A 404 -25.31 16.50 14.53
C PHE A 404 -24.55 15.76 15.63
N GLU A 405 -25.08 14.59 15.99
CA GLU A 405 -24.39 13.59 16.80
C GLU A 405 -24.40 12.26 16.04
N THR A 406 -23.24 11.66 15.84
CA THR A 406 -23.12 10.36 15.16
C THR A 406 -22.56 9.34 16.13
N THR A 407 -23.35 8.30 16.40
CA THR A 407 -22.92 7.16 17.20
C THR A 407 -22.27 6.14 16.28
N THR A 408 -21.11 5.65 16.69
CA THR A 408 -20.35 4.63 15.97
C THR A 408 -20.05 3.46 16.88
N MET A 409 -19.97 2.27 16.28
CA MET A 409 -19.52 1.06 16.93
C MET A 409 -18.05 0.83 16.60
N LEU A 410 -17.21 0.70 17.63
CA LEU A 410 -15.79 0.45 17.46
C LEU A 410 -15.25 -0.51 18.52
N ASN A 411 -14.23 -1.25 18.16
CA ASN A 411 -13.64 -2.22 19.06
C ASN A 411 -12.78 -1.54 20.13
N ALA A 412 -13.19 -1.62 21.39
CA ALA A 412 -12.44 -1.03 22.49
C ALA A 412 -11.04 -1.62 22.68
N LYS A 413 -10.79 -2.88 22.29
CA LYS A 413 -9.51 -3.55 22.55
C LYS A 413 -8.36 -3.06 21.68
N THR A 414 -8.65 -2.44 20.54
CA THR A 414 -7.69 -1.99 19.52
C THR A 414 -7.53 -0.48 19.47
N GLN A 415 -8.22 0.24 20.35
CA GLN A 415 -7.97 1.66 20.56
C GLN A 415 -6.59 1.88 21.21
N PRO A 416 -5.97 3.08 21.04
CA PRO A 416 -4.66 3.38 21.61
C PRO A 416 -4.62 3.14 23.12
N ARG A 417 -3.76 2.25 23.59
CA ARG A 417 -3.68 1.91 25.02
C ARG A 417 -2.77 2.86 25.79
N LEU A 418 -2.96 2.91 27.10
CA LEU A 418 -2.01 3.50 28.04
C LEU A 418 -1.57 2.42 29.04
N LEU A 419 -0.29 2.41 29.37
CA LEU A 419 0.34 1.55 30.37
C LEU A 419 0.89 2.41 31.53
N PRO A 420 1.16 1.83 32.70
CA PRO A 420 1.81 2.56 33.79
C PRO A 420 3.16 3.17 33.37
N GLY A 421 3.53 4.29 33.99
CA GLY A 421 4.75 5.01 33.67
C GLY A 421 4.69 5.70 32.31
N ARG A 422 5.79 5.68 31.56
CA ARG A 422 5.97 6.47 30.34
C ARG A 422 5.30 5.84 29.12
N ASN A 423 4.39 6.58 28.48
CA ASN A 423 3.82 6.27 27.17
C ASN A 423 4.25 7.32 26.16
N THR A 424 4.48 6.89 24.92
CA THR A 424 4.75 7.77 23.79
C THR A 424 3.50 7.82 22.93
N VAL A 425 2.90 9.01 22.81
CA VAL A 425 1.78 9.26 21.92
C VAL A 425 2.30 9.88 20.63
N TYR A 426 1.84 9.35 19.50
CA TYR A 426 2.16 9.86 18.18
C TYR A 426 0.86 10.24 17.45
N VAL A 427 0.85 11.44 16.89
CA VAL A 427 -0.31 12.01 16.20
C VAL A 427 0.17 12.42 14.81
N GLU A 428 -0.44 11.85 13.78
CA GLU A 428 -0.15 12.23 12.40
C GLU A 428 -1.43 12.35 11.61
N ALA A 429 -1.32 12.99 10.46
CA ALA A 429 -2.34 12.96 9.44
C ALA A 429 -1.72 12.47 8.13
N GLY A 430 -2.46 11.63 7.42
CA GLY A 430 -2.09 11.21 6.07
C GLY A 430 -2.18 12.37 5.07
N GLU A 431 -2.21 12.00 3.79
CA GLU A 431 -2.43 12.99 2.72
C GLU A 431 -3.70 13.80 3.00
N GLN A 432 -3.64 15.13 2.84
CA GLN A 432 -4.77 16.02 3.19
C GLN A 432 -5.84 16.03 2.09
N LEU A 433 -6.39 14.85 1.82
CA LEU A 433 -7.47 14.59 0.88
C LEU A 433 -8.73 14.16 1.62
N GLY A 434 -9.87 14.71 1.19
CA GLY A 434 -11.16 14.13 1.50
C GLY A 434 -11.31 12.80 0.76
N SER A 435 -12.07 11.88 1.34
CA SER A 435 -12.34 10.57 0.74
C SER A 435 -13.81 10.42 0.41
N ILE A 436 -14.15 9.64 -0.60
CA ILE A 436 -15.49 9.06 -0.78
C ILE A 436 -15.30 7.57 -0.98
N VAL A 437 -16.00 6.76 -0.21
CA VAL A 437 -15.92 5.29 -0.30
C VAL A 437 -17.26 4.75 -0.77
N LEU A 438 -17.24 3.95 -1.83
CA LEU A 438 -18.39 3.21 -2.33
C LEU A 438 -18.12 1.71 -2.19
N TRP A 439 -19.00 1.03 -1.44
CA TRP A 439 -18.90 -0.39 -1.16
C TRP A 439 -20.29 -1.02 -1.23
N PRO A 440 -20.79 -1.36 -2.43
CA PRO A 440 -22.14 -1.85 -2.61
C PRO A 440 -22.30 -3.30 -2.11
N ASP A 441 -23.45 -3.60 -1.52
CA ASP A 441 -23.89 -4.98 -1.34
C ASP A 441 -24.27 -5.56 -2.69
N LEU A 442 -23.51 -6.54 -3.16
CA LEU A 442 -23.74 -7.16 -4.47
C LEU A 442 -24.90 -8.15 -4.45
N GLN A 443 -25.46 -8.56 -3.32
CA GLN A 443 -26.52 -9.57 -3.28
C GLN A 443 -27.82 -9.08 -3.92
N GLY A 444 -28.41 -9.93 -4.77
CA GLY A 444 -29.68 -9.69 -5.44
C GLY A 444 -29.70 -8.36 -6.19
N GLU A 445 -30.51 -7.43 -5.71
CA GLU A 445 -30.73 -6.13 -6.34
C GLU A 445 -30.17 -4.96 -5.51
N ASN A 446 -29.46 -5.24 -4.41
CA ASN A 446 -28.97 -4.24 -3.46
C ASN A 446 -27.90 -3.30 -4.05
N TRP A 447 -27.23 -3.72 -5.13
CA TRP A 447 -26.21 -2.95 -5.83
C TRP A 447 -26.80 -1.93 -6.81
N LYS A 448 -28.05 -2.11 -7.26
CA LYS A 448 -28.67 -1.26 -8.28
C LYS A 448 -28.70 0.23 -7.91
N PRO A 449 -28.98 0.64 -6.65
CA PRO A 449 -28.89 2.04 -6.25
C PRO A 449 -27.51 2.70 -6.45
N TYR A 450 -26.44 1.91 -6.52
CA TYR A 450 -25.07 2.38 -6.68
C TYR A 450 -24.60 2.40 -8.14
N ALA A 451 -25.23 1.61 -9.01
CA ALA A 451 -24.83 1.46 -10.40
C ALA A 451 -25.50 2.49 -11.31
N VAL A 452 -24.73 3.01 -12.27
CA VAL A 452 -25.22 3.99 -13.27
C VAL A 452 -25.39 3.37 -14.66
N ALA A 453 -24.78 2.21 -14.90
CA ALA A 453 -25.00 1.41 -16.10
C ALA A 453 -24.63 -0.05 -15.82
N HIS A 454 -25.28 -0.98 -16.50
CA HIS A 454 -24.94 -2.40 -16.44
C HIS A 454 -25.48 -3.12 -17.68
N GLU A 455 -24.85 -4.21 -18.08
CA GLU A 455 -25.27 -5.02 -19.23
C GLU A 455 -24.85 -6.46 -19.04
N ASN A 456 -25.69 -7.40 -19.49
CA ASN A 456 -25.44 -8.86 -19.41
C ASN A 456 -25.00 -9.38 -18.02
N ILE A 457 -25.32 -8.66 -16.94
CA ILE A 457 -24.89 -8.98 -15.58
C ILE A 457 -26.11 -9.21 -14.68
N VAL A 458 -25.99 -10.18 -13.77
CA VAL A 458 -26.99 -10.52 -12.75
C VAL A 458 -26.27 -10.84 -11.44
N SER A 459 -27.01 -10.81 -10.33
CA SER A 459 -26.48 -11.21 -9.04
C SER A 459 -27.44 -12.12 -8.29
N GLU A 460 -26.89 -13.13 -7.63
CA GLU A 460 -27.64 -14.08 -6.82
C GLU A 460 -28.12 -13.46 -5.50
N THR A 461 -29.22 -13.96 -4.96
CA THR A 461 -29.78 -13.45 -3.69
C THR A 461 -28.90 -13.71 -2.47
N GLN A 462 -28.00 -14.70 -2.56
CA GLN A 462 -27.04 -15.09 -1.52
C GLN A 462 -25.75 -15.57 -2.19
N HIS A 463 -24.62 -15.46 -1.47
CA HIS A 463 -23.34 -15.96 -1.96
C HIS A 463 -23.38 -17.49 -2.16
N PRO A 464 -23.01 -18.00 -3.36
CA PRO A 464 -23.08 -19.43 -3.70
C PRO A 464 -21.84 -20.22 -3.23
N GLY A 465 -21.57 -20.21 -1.92
CA GLY A 465 -20.36 -20.83 -1.38
C GLY A 465 -19.09 -20.09 -1.82
N TYR A 466 -18.05 -20.81 -2.24
CA TYR A 466 -16.74 -20.24 -2.62
C TYR A 466 -16.71 -19.57 -4.01
N MET A 467 -17.82 -19.00 -4.47
CA MET A 467 -17.92 -18.35 -5.78
C MET A 467 -18.53 -16.96 -5.61
N GLY A 468 -18.22 -16.05 -6.52
CA GLY A 468 -18.79 -14.71 -6.51
C GLY A 468 -20.30 -14.71 -6.72
N VAL A 469 -20.97 -13.71 -6.16
CA VAL A 469 -22.43 -13.54 -6.20
C VAL A 469 -22.91 -12.91 -7.51
N MET A 470 -22.10 -12.02 -8.09
CA MET A 470 -22.43 -11.29 -9.33
C MET A 470 -21.68 -11.87 -10.52
N HIS A 471 -22.37 -12.16 -11.62
CA HIS A 471 -21.80 -12.84 -12.78
C HIS A 471 -22.52 -12.51 -14.10
N ALA A 472 -21.94 -12.95 -15.22
CA ALA A 472 -22.53 -12.82 -16.54
C ALA A 472 -23.80 -13.70 -16.71
N VAL A 473 -24.78 -13.22 -17.47
CA VAL A 473 -26.00 -13.95 -17.84
C VAL A 473 -25.76 -14.83 -19.07
N LYS A 474 -25.07 -14.30 -20.08
CA LYS A 474 -24.76 -15.00 -21.34
C LYS A 474 -23.24 -15.15 -21.51
N PRO A 475 -22.77 -16.32 -21.98
CA PRO A 475 -21.36 -16.54 -22.31
C PRO A 475 -20.96 -15.77 -23.58
N ASP A 476 -19.66 -15.66 -23.82
CA ASP A 476 -19.04 -15.06 -25.02
C ASP A 476 -19.52 -13.62 -25.31
N GLN A 477 -19.99 -12.91 -24.30
CA GLN A 477 -20.45 -11.52 -24.37
C GLN A 477 -19.93 -10.79 -23.13
N GLU A 478 -19.42 -9.57 -23.31
CA GLU A 478 -19.01 -8.75 -22.16
C GLU A 478 -20.23 -8.48 -21.26
N ALA A 479 -20.11 -8.87 -19.99
CA ALA A 479 -21.00 -8.44 -18.92
C ALA A 479 -20.30 -7.36 -18.12
N TYR A 480 -20.99 -6.29 -17.75
CA TYR A 480 -20.38 -5.23 -16.95
C TYR A 480 -21.35 -4.54 -16.02
N VAL A 481 -20.77 -3.91 -15.00
CA VAL A 481 -21.43 -2.94 -14.12
C VAL A 481 -20.54 -1.70 -14.00
N VAL A 482 -21.17 -0.53 -14.03
CA VAL A 482 -20.51 0.78 -13.91
C VAL A 482 -21.01 1.52 -12.68
N PHE A 483 -20.08 2.01 -11.88
CA PHE A 483 -20.31 2.85 -10.71
C PHE A 483 -19.77 4.26 -10.94
N ARG A 484 -20.38 5.26 -10.31
CA ARG A 484 -19.98 6.67 -10.40
C ARG A 484 -19.61 7.22 -9.02
N LEU A 485 -18.48 7.91 -8.94
CA LEU A 485 -18.07 8.65 -7.76
C LEU A 485 -17.92 10.12 -8.14
N ASP A 486 -18.78 10.97 -7.58
CA ASP A 486 -18.76 12.43 -7.77
C ASP A 486 -18.20 13.08 -6.52
N ALA A 487 -17.12 13.87 -6.67
CA ALA A 487 -16.47 14.57 -5.58
C ALA A 487 -16.77 16.07 -5.60
N PRO A 488 -16.84 16.72 -4.42
CA PRO A 488 -17.07 18.17 -4.33
C PRO A 488 -15.85 19.00 -4.74
N GLY A 489 -14.66 18.39 -4.77
CA GLY A 489 -13.41 18.99 -5.21
C GLY A 489 -12.71 18.14 -6.27
N ASP A 490 -11.54 18.60 -6.71
CA ASP A 490 -10.79 17.93 -7.76
C ASP A 490 -10.24 16.59 -7.25
N LEU A 491 -10.50 15.53 -8.00
CA LEU A 491 -9.96 14.20 -7.75
C LEU A 491 -8.44 14.23 -7.86
N LYS A 492 -7.79 13.46 -6.98
CA LYS A 492 -6.35 13.24 -6.97
C LYS A 492 -6.01 11.77 -7.18
N ARG A 493 -6.75 10.89 -6.51
CA ARG A 493 -6.54 9.45 -6.57
C ARG A 493 -7.86 8.71 -6.66
N LEU A 494 -7.88 7.64 -7.43
CA LEU A 494 -8.93 6.63 -7.45
C LEU A 494 -8.31 5.28 -7.10
N THR A 495 -8.77 4.67 -6.01
CA THR A 495 -8.41 3.31 -5.60
C THR A 495 -9.62 2.41 -5.74
N TYR A 496 -9.52 1.31 -6.48
CA TYR A 496 -10.66 0.42 -6.71
C TYR A 496 -10.24 -1.01 -6.96
N GLY A 497 -11.09 -1.93 -6.55
CA GLY A 497 -10.87 -3.34 -6.74
C GLY A 497 -11.87 -4.17 -5.95
N GLY A 498 -11.46 -5.37 -5.56
CA GLY A 498 -12.29 -6.23 -4.76
C GLY A 498 -11.86 -7.68 -4.83
N ARG A 499 -12.81 -8.55 -4.48
CA ARG A 499 -12.61 -9.99 -4.45
C ARG A 499 -13.33 -10.64 -5.61
N LEU A 500 -12.55 -11.38 -6.39
CA LEU A 500 -12.89 -11.90 -7.72
C LEU A 500 -12.82 -13.42 -7.71
N TYR A 501 -13.52 -14.05 -8.65
CA TYR A 501 -13.44 -15.47 -8.95
C TYR A 501 -13.30 -15.65 -10.46
N ASN A 502 -12.30 -16.40 -10.92
CA ASN A 502 -12.04 -16.66 -12.33
C ASN A 502 -11.61 -18.12 -12.58
N ARG A 503 -12.46 -18.89 -13.26
CA ARG A 503 -12.23 -20.32 -13.53
C ARG A 503 -12.51 -20.72 -14.98
N ALA A 504 -13.51 -20.11 -15.63
CA ALA A 504 -13.92 -20.53 -16.96
C ALA A 504 -12.78 -20.36 -18.00
N PRO A 505 -12.66 -21.24 -18.99
CA PRO A 505 -11.64 -21.12 -20.04
C PRO A 505 -11.67 -19.76 -20.73
N ASN A 506 -10.50 -19.17 -20.96
CA ASN A 506 -10.33 -17.84 -21.58
C ASN A 506 -11.12 -16.71 -20.89
N ALA A 507 -11.55 -16.92 -19.65
CA ALA A 507 -12.28 -15.91 -18.92
C ALA A 507 -11.36 -14.80 -18.42
N ARG A 508 -11.89 -13.57 -18.43
CA ARG A 508 -11.22 -12.39 -17.91
C ARG A 508 -12.15 -11.54 -17.05
N ILE A 509 -11.56 -10.88 -16.06
CA ILE A 509 -12.18 -9.79 -15.31
C ILE A 509 -11.32 -8.54 -15.45
N ASP A 510 -11.85 -7.49 -16.09
CA ASP A 510 -11.16 -6.23 -16.31
C ASP A 510 -11.64 -5.14 -15.35
N PHE A 511 -10.69 -4.37 -14.82
CA PHE A 511 -10.90 -3.16 -14.04
C PHE A 511 -10.68 -1.94 -14.93
N ARG A 512 -11.76 -1.28 -15.36
CA ARG A 512 -11.67 -0.09 -16.21
C ARG A 512 -12.14 1.16 -15.48
N HIS A 513 -11.55 2.30 -15.80
CA HIS A 513 -12.00 3.60 -15.27
C HIS A 513 -12.09 4.66 -16.37
N SER A 514 -12.84 5.73 -16.09
CA SER A 514 -12.99 6.90 -16.96
C SER A 514 -13.11 8.19 -16.15
N PHE A 515 -12.43 9.23 -16.62
CA PHE A 515 -12.44 10.57 -16.04
C PHE A 515 -13.10 11.63 -16.93
N ASP A 516 -13.63 11.23 -18.09
CA ASP A 516 -14.22 12.11 -19.11
C ASP A 516 -15.71 11.84 -19.37
N GLY A 517 -16.38 11.21 -18.40
CA GLY A 517 -17.79 10.84 -18.48
C GLY A 517 -18.05 9.59 -19.33
N GLY A 518 -17.07 8.70 -19.46
CA GLY A 518 -17.20 7.43 -20.16
C GLY A 518 -16.94 7.51 -21.67
N LYS A 519 -16.35 8.61 -22.16
CA LYS A 519 -15.97 8.75 -23.58
C LYS A 519 -14.73 7.92 -23.87
N THR A 520 -13.78 7.89 -22.94
CA THR A 520 -12.62 7.00 -22.97
C THR A 520 -12.59 6.10 -21.74
N TRP A 521 -12.07 4.88 -21.89
CA TRP A 521 -11.94 3.89 -20.83
C TRP A 521 -10.51 3.35 -20.80
N THR A 522 -9.86 3.46 -19.65
CA THR A 522 -8.52 2.91 -19.41
C THR A 522 -8.66 1.63 -18.59
N THR A 523 -8.03 0.54 -19.04
CA THR A 523 -7.93 -0.70 -18.25
C THR A 523 -6.73 -0.59 -17.31
N ALA A 524 -6.97 -0.64 -16.00
CA ALA A 524 -5.91 -0.66 -14.99
C ALA A 524 -5.43 -2.09 -14.68
N TYR A 525 -6.34 -3.07 -14.75
CA TYR A 525 -6.03 -4.47 -14.43
C TYR A 525 -6.90 -5.44 -15.22
N SER A 526 -6.37 -6.63 -15.51
CA SER A 526 -7.06 -7.74 -16.17
C SER A 526 -6.67 -9.08 -15.53
N LEU A 527 -7.59 -9.66 -14.76
CA LEU A 527 -7.44 -11.04 -14.26
C LEU A 527 -7.78 -12.02 -15.39
N THR A 528 -6.79 -12.71 -15.93
CA THR A 528 -6.97 -13.72 -17.01
C THR A 528 -6.63 -15.14 -16.59
N ASP A 529 -6.05 -15.31 -15.40
CA ASP A 529 -5.65 -16.60 -14.87
C ASP A 529 -6.86 -17.40 -14.39
N THR A 530 -6.91 -18.67 -14.79
CA THR A 530 -8.03 -19.59 -14.55
C THR A 530 -7.60 -20.85 -13.78
N GLN A 531 -6.33 -20.91 -13.35
CA GLN A 531 -5.84 -22.01 -12.52
C GLN A 531 -6.33 -21.86 -11.07
N MET A 532 -6.24 -22.91 -10.26
CA MET A 532 -6.56 -22.84 -8.83
C MET A 532 -5.39 -22.20 -8.05
N PRO A 533 -5.62 -21.35 -7.01
CA PRO A 533 -6.90 -20.83 -6.51
C PRO A 533 -7.61 -19.97 -7.54
N TRP A 534 -8.92 -20.19 -7.70
CA TRP A 534 -9.74 -19.45 -8.67
C TRP A 534 -10.14 -18.07 -8.18
N ASP A 535 -10.05 -17.80 -6.88
CA ASP A 535 -10.33 -16.48 -6.32
C ASP A 535 -9.07 -15.63 -6.14
N VAL A 536 -9.23 -14.32 -6.22
CA VAL A 536 -8.17 -13.32 -6.11
C VAL A 536 -8.72 -12.08 -5.42
N ILE A 537 -7.92 -11.45 -4.55
CA ILE A 537 -8.22 -10.12 -4.00
C ILE A 537 -7.21 -9.13 -4.58
N HIS A 538 -7.72 -8.17 -5.35
CA HIS A 538 -6.87 -7.21 -6.08
C HIS A 538 -7.42 -5.79 -5.99
N TYR A 539 -6.51 -4.81 -5.89
CA TYR A 539 -6.84 -3.39 -5.86
C TYR A 539 -5.85 -2.61 -6.72
N GLU A 540 -6.37 -1.66 -7.48
CA GLU A 540 -5.61 -0.70 -8.29
C GLU A 540 -5.70 0.69 -7.68
N SER A 541 -4.64 1.48 -7.84
CA SER A 541 -4.63 2.91 -7.51
C SER A 541 -4.12 3.72 -8.68
N VAL A 542 -4.92 4.67 -9.15
CA VAL A 542 -4.60 5.52 -10.31
C VAL A 542 -4.75 7.00 -9.96
N GLU A 543 -3.87 7.83 -10.53
CA GLU A 543 -3.97 9.28 -10.39
C GLU A 543 -5.05 9.85 -11.32
N ALA A 544 -5.82 10.81 -10.81
CA ALA A 544 -6.82 11.50 -11.60
C ALA A 544 -6.22 12.72 -12.32
N PRO A 545 -6.59 12.98 -13.59
CA PRO A 545 -6.18 14.19 -14.29
C PRO A 545 -6.62 15.47 -13.55
N PRO A 546 -5.85 16.57 -13.66
CA PRO A 546 -6.24 17.85 -13.06
C PRO A 546 -7.61 18.35 -13.54
N GLY A 547 -8.41 18.91 -12.62
CA GLY A 547 -9.75 19.45 -12.92
C GLY A 547 -10.87 18.41 -13.02
N THR A 548 -10.56 17.12 -12.87
CA THR A 548 -11.57 16.06 -12.85
C THR A 548 -12.30 16.02 -11.51
N ARG A 549 -13.64 15.93 -11.52
CA ARG A 549 -14.47 15.82 -10.31
C ARG A 549 -15.37 14.59 -10.26
N SER A 550 -15.37 13.79 -11.31
CA SER A 550 -16.18 12.58 -11.42
C SER A 550 -15.32 11.46 -11.99
N ALA A 551 -15.49 10.26 -11.43
CA ALA A 551 -14.88 9.05 -11.94
C ALA A 551 -15.96 8.00 -12.19
N LEU A 552 -15.86 7.31 -13.32
CA LEU A 552 -16.62 6.09 -13.58
C LEU A 552 -15.70 4.89 -13.42
N VAL A 553 -16.15 3.88 -12.69
CA VAL A 553 -15.46 2.60 -12.50
C VAL A 553 -16.30 1.51 -13.13
N LYS A 554 -15.71 0.70 -14.01
CA LYS A 554 -16.38 -0.39 -14.73
C LYS A 554 -15.66 -1.71 -14.48
N TYR A 555 -16.40 -2.68 -13.95
CA TYR A 555 -15.96 -4.07 -13.87
C TYR A 555 -16.52 -4.84 -15.06
N VAL A 556 -15.66 -5.44 -15.88
CA VAL A 556 -16.06 -6.21 -17.06
C VAL A 556 -15.73 -7.68 -16.85
N LEU A 557 -16.69 -8.56 -17.08
CA LEU A 557 -16.56 -10.01 -17.04
C LEU A 557 -16.78 -10.55 -18.45
N ASN A 558 -15.92 -11.45 -18.90
CA ASN A 558 -16.09 -12.13 -20.17
C ASN A 558 -15.51 -13.55 -20.07
N GLY A 559 -16.15 -14.54 -20.70
CA GLY A 559 -15.67 -15.92 -20.70
C GLY A 559 -16.56 -16.82 -21.55
N SER A 560 -16.06 -18.03 -21.84
CA SER A 560 -16.79 -19.03 -22.64
C SER A 560 -17.97 -19.67 -21.92
N GLU A 561 -18.12 -19.39 -20.61
CA GLU A 561 -19.20 -19.86 -19.77
C GLU A 561 -19.78 -18.67 -18.99
N ALA A 562 -21.04 -18.80 -18.58
CA ALA A 562 -21.73 -17.85 -17.74
C ALA A 562 -22.21 -18.55 -16.46
N GLY A 563 -22.41 -17.79 -15.39
CA GLY A 563 -22.74 -18.32 -14.07
C GLY A 563 -21.69 -18.00 -13.01
N THR A 564 -22.06 -18.23 -11.75
CA THR A 564 -21.23 -17.98 -10.57
C THR A 564 -19.90 -18.76 -10.59
N ASN A 565 -19.91 -19.95 -11.21
CA ASN A 565 -18.77 -20.84 -11.35
C ASN A 565 -17.84 -20.54 -12.55
N ALA A 566 -18.13 -19.51 -13.34
CA ALA A 566 -17.34 -19.10 -14.50
C ALA A 566 -16.32 -18.00 -14.14
N CYS A 567 -16.68 -16.74 -14.33
CA CYS A 567 -16.02 -15.58 -13.74
C CYS A 567 -17.07 -14.73 -13.02
N SER A 568 -16.80 -14.32 -11.78
CA SER A 568 -17.78 -13.67 -10.90
C SER A 568 -17.11 -12.76 -9.87
N LEU A 569 -17.90 -11.84 -9.29
CA LEU A 569 -17.48 -10.87 -8.28
C LEU A 569 -18.12 -11.23 -6.94
N TYR A 570 -17.33 -11.32 -5.87
CA TYR A 570 -17.84 -11.44 -4.50
C TYR A 570 -18.23 -10.08 -3.95
N ALA A 571 -17.29 -9.14 -4.01
CA ALA A 571 -17.42 -7.79 -3.50
C ALA A 571 -16.50 -6.87 -4.28
N VAL A 572 -16.90 -5.61 -4.42
CA VAL A 572 -16.09 -4.55 -5.01
C VAL A 572 -16.09 -3.35 -4.08
N ARG A 573 -14.95 -2.68 -3.94
CA ARG A 573 -14.80 -1.47 -3.15
C ARG A 573 -14.06 -0.42 -3.97
N MET A 574 -14.54 0.81 -3.90
CA MET A 574 -13.97 1.96 -4.58
C MET A 574 -13.81 3.12 -3.62
N GLU A 575 -12.74 3.86 -3.77
CA GLU A 575 -12.40 5.01 -2.98
C GLU A 575 -11.82 6.09 -3.88
N VAL A 576 -12.32 7.32 -3.78
CA VAL A 576 -11.67 8.48 -4.39
C VAL A 576 -11.10 9.39 -3.31
N GLY A 577 -9.87 9.83 -3.50
CA GLY A 577 -9.26 10.94 -2.78
C GLY A 577 -9.42 12.22 -3.59
N TYR A 578 -10.02 13.25 -3.00
CA TYR A 578 -10.22 14.55 -3.64
C TYR A 578 -9.62 15.67 -2.79
N GLN A 579 -9.27 16.79 -3.41
CA GLN A 579 -8.79 17.98 -2.73
C GLN A 579 -9.97 18.74 -2.11
N PRO A 580 -10.13 18.77 -0.77
CA PRO A 580 -11.18 19.55 -0.16
C PRO A 580 -10.78 21.04 -0.12
N PRO A 581 -11.75 21.97 -0.17
CA PRO A 581 -11.49 23.41 -0.23
C PRO A 581 -10.91 23.98 1.07
N ASP A 582 -11.08 23.29 2.18
CA ASP A 582 -10.76 23.69 3.55
C ASP A 582 -9.68 22.80 4.19
N ALA A 583 -8.96 21.98 3.41
CA ALA A 583 -7.82 21.20 3.91
C ALA A 583 -6.74 22.13 4.49
N GLY A 584 -6.34 21.86 5.72
CA GLY A 584 -5.22 22.55 6.34
C GLY A 584 -4.99 22.09 7.77
N ILE A 585 -3.80 22.38 8.30
CA ILE A 585 -3.44 22.00 9.66
C ILE A 585 -3.89 23.11 10.61
N THR A 586 -4.93 22.83 11.38
CA THR A 586 -5.33 23.63 12.56
C THR A 586 -4.85 22.97 13.84
N PRO A 587 -4.60 23.73 14.92
CA PRO A 587 -4.27 23.15 16.21
C PRO A 587 -5.41 22.24 16.72
N LEU A 588 -5.06 20.98 17.01
CA LEU A 588 -5.97 19.96 17.53
C LEU A 588 -5.69 19.70 19.00
N ALA A 589 -6.72 19.45 19.80
CA ALA A 589 -6.59 18.88 21.14
C ALA A 589 -6.74 17.36 21.06
N VAL A 590 -5.74 16.64 21.57
CA VAL A 590 -5.80 15.20 21.82
C VAL A 590 -5.88 14.98 23.32
N THR A 591 -6.98 14.42 23.79
CA THR A 591 -7.24 14.24 25.23
C THR A 591 -7.47 12.77 25.55
N PHE A 592 -6.64 12.22 26.42
CA PHE A 592 -6.90 10.94 27.07
C PHE A 592 -7.50 11.18 28.46
N ASN A 593 -8.51 10.40 28.82
CA ASN A 593 -9.02 10.30 30.19
C ASN A 593 -8.95 8.83 30.63
N TRP A 594 -8.41 8.60 31.82
CA TRP A 594 -8.20 7.27 32.38
C TRP A 594 -8.35 7.29 33.89
N SER A 595 -8.50 6.09 34.46
CA SER A 595 -8.55 5.88 35.90
C SER A 595 -7.32 5.10 36.35
N GLU A 596 -6.54 5.69 37.26
CA GLU A 596 -5.39 5.07 37.91
C GLU A 596 -5.86 4.21 39.10
N ARG A 597 -5.54 2.92 39.07
CA ARG A 597 -5.81 2.00 40.19
C ARG A 597 -4.85 2.29 41.33
N GLN A 598 -5.36 2.50 42.53
CA GLN A 598 -4.57 2.74 43.74
C GLN A 598 -4.26 1.42 44.47
N ALA A 599 -3.40 1.46 45.49
CA ALA A 599 -3.01 0.28 46.28
C ALA A 599 -4.19 -0.41 46.97
N ASP A 600 -5.24 0.35 47.33
CA ASP A 600 -6.50 -0.15 47.88
C ASP A 600 -7.53 -0.54 46.80
N ARG A 601 -7.11 -0.59 45.53
CA ARG A 601 -7.92 -0.86 44.33
C ARG A 601 -8.97 0.21 44.00
N SER A 602 -9.00 1.33 44.71
CA SER A 602 -9.82 2.49 44.33
C SER A 602 -9.33 3.09 43.00
N LEU A 603 -10.22 3.81 42.32
CA LEU A 603 -9.94 4.46 41.04
C LEU A 603 -9.82 5.97 41.24
N VAL A 604 -8.73 6.54 40.74
CA VAL A 604 -8.53 7.99 40.65
C VAL A 604 -8.56 8.39 39.19
N GLU A 605 -9.59 9.14 38.79
CA GLU A 605 -9.73 9.62 37.42
C GLU A 605 -8.77 10.79 37.13
N ARG A 606 -8.12 10.74 35.97
CA ARG A 606 -7.20 11.76 35.47
C ARG A 606 -7.39 11.93 33.97
N SER A 607 -6.98 13.08 33.45
CA SER A 607 -6.88 13.30 32.02
C SER A 607 -5.64 14.12 31.67
N HIS A 608 -5.22 14.03 30.41
CA HIS A 608 -4.18 14.85 29.83
C HIS A 608 -4.60 15.33 28.45
N THR A 609 -4.58 16.63 28.24
CA THR A 609 -4.85 17.27 26.94
C THR A 609 -3.55 17.81 26.36
N GLN A 610 -3.16 17.29 25.19
CA GLN A 610 -2.10 17.84 24.37
C GLN A 610 -2.69 18.68 23.24
N VAL A 611 -2.23 19.92 23.08
CA VAL A 611 -2.47 20.71 21.87
C VAL A 611 -1.38 20.40 20.86
N VAL A 612 -1.79 19.98 19.66
CA VAL A 612 -0.93 19.62 18.54
C VAL A 612 -1.07 20.71 17.48
N ASP A 613 -0.06 21.57 17.37
CA ASP A 613 -0.03 22.70 16.44
C ASP A 613 0.57 22.35 15.06
N ARG A 614 1.25 21.21 14.96
CA ARG A 614 1.90 20.69 13.75
C ARG A 614 1.79 19.17 13.70
N LEU A 615 1.74 18.62 12.49
CA LEU A 615 1.69 17.19 12.26
C LEU A 615 2.87 16.77 11.35
N PRO A 616 3.51 15.61 11.59
CA PRO A 616 3.28 14.75 12.75
C PRO A 616 3.77 15.38 14.07
N ALA A 617 3.23 14.90 15.20
CA ALA A 617 3.64 15.27 16.54
C ALA A 617 3.86 14.03 17.41
N LYS A 618 4.87 14.09 18.28
CA LYS A 618 5.21 13.05 19.24
C LYS A 618 5.35 13.69 20.61
N TYR A 619 4.67 13.15 21.62
CA TYR A 619 4.74 13.63 22.99
C TYR A 619 4.67 12.49 23.99
N VAL A 620 5.08 12.76 25.22
CA VAL A 620 5.07 11.80 26.32
C VAL A 620 3.84 12.05 27.19
N LEU A 621 3.17 10.96 27.57
CA LEU A 621 2.10 10.94 28.56
C LEU A 621 2.48 9.90 29.61
N ASN A 622 2.76 10.36 30.83
CA ASN A 622 3.01 9.48 31.96
C ASN A 622 1.74 9.18 32.73
N VAL A 623 1.56 7.91 33.11
CA VAL A 623 0.42 7.40 33.87
C VAL A 623 0.91 6.84 35.20
N GLY A 624 0.27 7.23 36.30
CA GLY A 624 0.54 6.70 37.63
C GLY A 624 -0.28 5.45 37.96
N GLY A 625 -0.45 5.19 39.25
CA GLY A 625 -1.20 4.05 39.78
C GLY A 625 -0.35 2.79 39.99
N GLU A 626 -0.96 1.81 40.65
CA GLU A 626 -0.36 0.54 41.04
C GLU A 626 -0.55 -0.58 40.01
N ASP A 627 -1.40 -0.39 39.01
CA ASP A 627 -1.71 -1.40 37.99
C ASP A 627 -2.05 -0.73 36.64
N VAL A 628 -2.25 -1.54 35.59
CA VAL A 628 -2.67 -1.08 34.26
C VAL A 628 -3.90 -0.16 34.39
N PRO A 629 -3.87 1.06 33.83
CA PRO A 629 -4.95 2.02 33.97
C PRO A 629 -6.21 1.55 33.22
N VAL A 630 -7.37 1.99 33.70
CA VAL A 630 -8.61 1.87 32.93
C VAL A 630 -8.75 3.12 32.07
N VAL A 631 -8.43 3.03 30.78
CA VAL A 631 -8.69 4.15 29.86
C VAL A 631 -10.20 4.27 29.70
N ASN A 632 -10.76 5.45 29.95
CA ASN A 632 -12.19 5.68 29.89
C ASN A 632 -12.58 6.15 28.48
N TRP A 633 -11.85 7.13 27.94
CA TRP A 633 -12.05 7.64 26.58
C TRP A 633 -10.83 8.39 26.02
N LEU A 634 -10.76 8.42 24.70
CA LEU A 634 -9.88 9.26 23.89
C LEU A 634 -10.73 10.24 23.08
N ARG A 635 -10.44 11.54 23.17
CA ARG A 635 -11.09 12.58 22.36
C ARG A 635 -10.09 13.31 21.49
N VAL A 636 -10.47 13.54 20.24
CA VAL A 636 -9.75 14.44 19.33
C VAL A 636 -10.71 15.49 18.78
N GLY A 637 -10.30 16.75 18.75
CA GLY A 637 -11.13 17.87 18.29
C GLY A 637 -10.38 19.21 18.30
N PRO A 638 -11.08 20.34 18.19
CA PRO A 638 -10.47 21.66 18.10
C PRO A 638 -9.80 22.08 19.42
N ALA A 639 -8.65 22.75 19.34
CA ALA A 639 -7.88 23.14 20.54
C ALA A 639 -8.53 24.22 21.43
N ALA A 640 -9.44 25.03 20.89
CA ALA A 640 -9.94 26.25 21.54
C ALA A 640 -10.80 26.00 22.80
N GLU A 641 -11.25 24.76 23.04
CA GLU A 641 -12.20 24.43 24.10
C GLU A 641 -11.56 23.77 25.35
N HIS A 642 -10.25 23.50 25.35
CA HIS A 642 -9.66 22.61 26.36
C HIS A 642 -8.45 23.20 27.11
N ALA A 643 -8.44 23.02 28.44
CA ALA A 643 -7.28 23.30 29.27
C ALA A 643 -6.16 22.30 28.95
N THR A 644 -4.94 22.79 28.73
CA THR A 644 -3.79 21.97 28.33
C THR A 644 -3.07 21.35 29.52
N GLY A 645 -2.53 20.14 29.34
CA GLY A 645 -1.78 19.41 30.36
C GLY A 645 -2.64 18.46 31.18
N TYR A 646 -2.12 18.03 32.33
CA TYR A 646 -2.80 17.13 33.26
C TYR A 646 -3.95 17.84 34.00
N SER A 647 -5.08 17.15 34.19
CA SER A 647 -6.27 17.69 34.87
C SER A 647 -6.03 18.16 36.32
N ASP A 648 -5.02 17.59 36.98
CA ASP A 648 -4.58 17.94 38.34
C ASP A 648 -3.28 18.76 38.36
N GLY A 649 -2.74 19.11 37.18
CA GLY A 649 -1.49 19.84 37.01
C GLY A 649 -0.22 19.07 37.40
N ARG A 650 -0.30 17.74 37.59
CA ARG A 650 0.84 16.92 38.04
C ARG A 650 1.22 15.88 36.98
N ASP A 651 2.47 15.85 36.59
CA ASP A 651 3.01 14.72 35.82
C ASP A 651 3.42 13.59 36.79
N ALA A 652 2.96 12.36 36.55
CA ALA A 652 3.30 11.21 37.38
C ALA A 652 4.77 10.75 37.20
N GLY A 653 5.38 11.06 36.04
CA GLY A 653 6.70 10.53 35.67
C GLY A 653 6.74 8.99 35.57
N GLY A 654 7.95 8.43 35.59
CA GLY A 654 8.19 6.98 35.56
C GLY A 654 8.94 6.51 34.32
N GLU A 655 9.40 5.25 34.36
CA GLU A 655 10.01 4.58 33.21
C GLU A 655 8.95 3.94 32.31
N LYS A 656 9.34 3.55 31.09
CA LYS A 656 8.44 2.80 30.20
C LYS A 656 8.16 1.43 30.81
N PHE A 657 6.89 1.08 30.96
CA PHE A 657 6.49 -0.23 31.47
C PHE A 657 6.96 -1.35 30.53
N ARG A 658 7.48 -2.42 31.13
CA ARG A 658 7.81 -3.67 30.44
C ARG A 658 7.03 -4.77 31.11
N TRP A 659 6.38 -5.60 30.30
CA TRP A 659 5.73 -6.81 30.78
C TRP A 659 6.76 -7.77 31.36
N ARG A 660 6.31 -8.83 32.01
CA ARG A 660 7.20 -9.91 32.44
C ARG A 660 6.92 -11.20 31.67
N TRP A 661 7.96 -11.89 31.27
CA TRP A 661 7.92 -13.26 30.80
C TRP A 661 8.21 -14.19 31.96
N ALA A 662 7.44 -15.28 32.11
CA ALA A 662 7.68 -16.27 33.16
C ALA A 662 8.22 -17.59 32.59
N THR A 663 9.27 -18.11 33.21
CA THR A 663 9.80 -19.46 32.97
C THR A 663 9.72 -20.25 34.27
N TYR A 664 9.11 -21.43 34.19
CA TYR A 664 8.88 -22.32 35.33
C TYR A 664 9.81 -23.54 35.25
N GLY A 665 10.36 -23.94 36.39
CA GLY A 665 11.14 -25.18 36.54
C GLY A 665 10.26 -26.41 36.70
N ALA A 666 10.85 -27.52 37.18
CA ALA A 666 10.15 -28.78 37.36
C ALA A 666 9.16 -28.72 38.54
N ASN A 667 7.97 -29.29 38.36
CA ASN A 667 7.02 -29.50 39.46
C ASN A 667 7.43 -30.73 40.28
N LEU A 668 8.04 -30.49 41.44
CA LEU A 668 8.52 -31.52 42.36
C LEU A 668 7.38 -32.28 43.06
N ALA A 669 6.18 -31.70 43.08
CA ALA A 669 4.98 -32.29 43.68
C ALA A 669 4.27 -33.28 42.74
N GLU A 670 4.57 -33.27 41.44
CA GLU A 670 3.92 -34.15 40.46
C GLU A 670 4.16 -35.64 40.79
N GLY A 671 3.07 -36.40 40.84
CA GLY A 671 3.04 -37.82 41.20
C GLY A 671 3.32 -38.14 42.68
N LYS A 672 3.42 -37.13 43.56
CA LYS A 672 3.74 -37.33 44.98
C LYS A 672 2.48 -37.57 45.83
N PRO A 673 2.57 -38.39 46.89
CA PRO A 673 1.43 -38.59 47.79
C PRO A 673 1.14 -37.32 48.59
N TYR A 674 -0.14 -37.09 48.90
CA TYR A 674 -0.58 -36.04 49.80
C TYR A 674 -1.66 -36.51 50.78
N THR A 675 -1.87 -35.73 51.82
CA THR A 675 -2.97 -35.89 52.79
C THR A 675 -3.78 -34.61 52.89
N VAL A 676 -5.07 -34.73 53.15
CA VAL A 676 -5.97 -33.61 53.43
C VAL A 676 -6.48 -33.68 54.88
N SER A 677 -6.47 -32.57 55.61
CA SER A 677 -6.92 -32.56 57.02
C SER A 677 -8.44 -32.74 57.17
N ILE A 678 -9.20 -32.31 56.18
CA ILE A 678 -10.65 -32.54 56.05
C ILE A 678 -10.96 -33.07 54.64
N PRO A 679 -11.86 -34.06 54.49
CA PRO A 679 -12.24 -34.57 53.18
C PRO A 679 -12.82 -33.47 52.29
N SER A 680 -12.59 -33.60 50.98
CA SER A 680 -13.30 -32.82 49.97
C SER A 680 -14.81 -33.09 50.06
N ASN A 681 -15.63 -32.07 49.79
CA ASN A 681 -17.02 -32.30 49.42
C ASN A 681 -17.14 -32.85 47.98
N ASP A 682 -18.33 -33.33 47.62
CA ASP A 682 -18.66 -33.89 46.30
C ASP A 682 -19.60 -32.99 45.48
N ASN A 683 -19.76 -31.73 45.90
CA ASN A 683 -20.59 -30.76 45.20
C ASN A 683 -20.10 -30.56 43.76
N TRP A 684 -21.04 -30.56 42.80
CA TRP A 684 -20.77 -30.39 41.37
C TRP A 684 -19.76 -31.38 40.77
N GLY A 685 -19.58 -32.55 41.39
CA GLY A 685 -18.65 -33.58 40.92
C GLY A 685 -17.22 -33.44 41.43
N ALA A 686 -16.99 -32.57 42.42
CA ALA A 686 -15.73 -32.51 43.16
C ALA A 686 -15.45 -33.80 43.95
N GLY A 687 -14.23 -33.92 44.48
CA GLY A 687 -13.80 -35.07 45.27
C GLY A 687 -12.59 -35.79 44.68
N ASP A 688 -12.03 -36.68 45.48
CA ASP A 688 -10.79 -37.38 45.17
C ASP A 688 -10.79 -38.80 45.76
N PRO A 689 -11.53 -39.74 45.13
CA PRO A 689 -11.64 -41.10 45.62
C PRO A 689 -10.32 -41.88 45.57
N GLU A 690 -9.39 -41.45 44.73
CA GLU A 690 -8.11 -42.14 44.48
C GLU A 690 -6.93 -41.53 45.23
N GLY A 691 -7.08 -40.35 45.84
CA GLY A 691 -6.03 -39.70 46.64
C GLY A 691 -4.89 -39.12 45.80
N ARG A 692 -5.14 -38.70 44.56
CA ARG A 692 -4.07 -38.36 43.59
C ARG A 692 -4.27 -37.06 42.82
N LYS A 693 -5.49 -36.51 42.80
CA LYS A 693 -5.91 -35.41 41.94
C LYS A 693 -5.08 -34.14 42.06
N LEU A 694 -4.68 -33.74 43.28
CA LEU A 694 -3.96 -32.46 43.51
C LEU A 694 -2.48 -32.48 43.09
N THR A 695 -2.00 -33.61 42.60
CA THR A 695 -0.59 -33.85 42.25
C THR A 695 -0.47 -34.67 40.98
N ASP A 696 -1.55 -34.86 40.22
CA ASP A 696 -1.53 -35.65 38.98
C ASP A 696 -0.99 -34.85 37.78
N GLY A 697 -0.69 -33.56 37.99
CA GLY A 697 -0.16 -32.65 37.00
C GLY A 697 -1.24 -31.91 36.21
N VAL A 698 -2.53 -32.20 36.43
CA VAL A 698 -3.65 -31.60 35.70
C VAL A 698 -4.14 -30.33 36.39
N VAL A 699 -3.74 -29.19 35.84
CA VAL A 699 -4.26 -27.87 36.25
C VAL A 699 -5.61 -27.63 35.58
N GLY A 700 -6.65 -27.38 36.38
CA GLY A 700 -8.03 -27.17 35.92
C GLY A 700 -8.22 -25.96 34.99
N PRO A 701 -9.44 -25.79 34.43
CA PRO A 701 -9.70 -24.77 33.41
C PRO A 701 -9.51 -23.33 33.93
N PRO A 702 -9.13 -22.37 33.07
CA PRO A 702 -8.85 -20.98 33.47
C PRO A 702 -10.11 -20.14 33.75
N MET A 703 -11.25 -20.79 34.04
CA MET A 703 -12.52 -20.15 34.32
C MET A 703 -13.30 -20.90 35.40
N ALA A 704 -14.06 -20.16 36.22
CA ALA A 704 -14.86 -20.74 37.28
C ALA A 704 -16.16 -21.39 36.75
N GLY A 705 -16.73 -22.33 37.53
CA GLY A 705 -17.92 -23.08 37.16
C GLY A 705 -17.66 -24.19 36.13
N GLY A 706 -18.72 -24.58 35.40
CA GLY A 706 -18.66 -25.60 34.36
C GLY A 706 -18.12 -26.93 34.86
N VAL A 707 -17.08 -27.43 34.19
CA VAL A 707 -16.42 -28.71 34.52
C VAL A 707 -15.31 -28.59 35.57
N TYR A 708 -14.93 -27.38 36.00
CA TYR A 708 -13.81 -27.18 36.94
C TYR A 708 -13.90 -28.05 38.20
N PRO A 709 -15.07 -28.13 38.90
CA PRO A 709 -15.18 -28.95 40.10
C PRO A 709 -14.87 -30.43 39.86
N MET A 710 -15.16 -30.98 38.67
CA MET A 710 -14.90 -32.38 38.33
C MET A 710 -13.41 -32.74 38.35
N TYR A 711 -12.52 -31.75 38.24
CA TYR A 711 -11.06 -31.91 38.29
C TYR A 711 -10.48 -31.51 39.65
N SER A 712 -11.32 -31.21 40.64
CA SER A 712 -10.88 -30.56 41.87
C SER A 712 -11.30 -31.30 43.14
N LEU A 713 -10.65 -30.94 44.25
CA LEU A 713 -11.21 -31.06 45.59
C LEU A 713 -11.93 -29.75 45.96
N GLY A 714 -13.03 -29.85 46.70
CA GLY A 714 -13.87 -28.73 47.08
C GLY A 714 -14.06 -28.60 48.59
N TRP A 715 -14.05 -27.37 49.09
CA TRP A 715 -14.39 -27.05 50.49
C TRP A 715 -15.37 -25.87 50.54
N ASN A 716 -16.30 -25.93 51.49
CA ASN A 716 -17.34 -24.91 51.69
C ASN A 716 -16.80 -23.68 52.44
N ALA A 717 -17.52 -22.58 52.32
CA ALA A 717 -17.24 -21.35 53.06
C ALA A 717 -17.12 -21.60 54.58
N GLY A 718 -16.09 -21.01 55.19
CA GLY A 718 -15.78 -21.14 56.61
C GLY A 718 -14.96 -22.37 56.99
N GLN A 719 -14.65 -23.27 56.05
CA GLN A 719 -13.79 -24.43 56.31
C GLN A 719 -12.31 -24.07 56.16
N THR A 720 -11.47 -24.74 56.96
CA THR A 720 -10.00 -24.68 56.84
C THR A 720 -9.48 -26.06 56.52
N ALA A 721 -8.85 -26.20 55.36
CA ALA A 721 -8.27 -27.45 54.88
C ALA A 721 -6.74 -27.33 54.79
N GLU A 722 -6.02 -28.37 55.18
CA GLU A 722 -4.58 -28.46 54.99
C GLU A 722 -4.28 -29.57 53.98
N VAL A 723 -3.67 -29.23 52.86
CA VAL A 723 -3.14 -30.19 51.89
C VAL A 723 -1.64 -30.33 52.13
N THR A 724 -1.18 -31.51 52.56
CA THR A 724 0.25 -31.77 52.80
C THR A 724 0.80 -32.77 51.80
N VAL A 725 1.75 -32.36 50.97
CA VAL A 725 2.46 -33.19 49.99
C VAL A 725 3.80 -33.66 50.58
N ASP A 726 4.16 -34.95 50.42
CA ASP A 726 5.50 -35.48 50.72
C ASP A 726 6.31 -35.66 49.42
N LEU A 727 7.31 -34.79 49.22
CA LEU A 727 8.21 -34.83 48.05
C LEU A 727 9.11 -36.09 48.03
N GLY A 728 9.17 -36.83 49.15
CA GLY A 728 9.89 -38.09 49.33
C GLY A 728 11.31 -37.92 49.87
N ALA A 729 11.94 -36.78 49.58
CA ALA A 729 13.24 -36.38 50.11
C ALA A 729 13.31 -34.85 50.19
N PRO A 730 14.23 -34.26 50.98
CA PRO A 730 14.48 -32.83 50.95
C PRO A 730 14.80 -32.37 49.51
N GLN A 731 14.06 -31.37 49.04
CA GLN A 731 14.25 -30.70 47.75
C GLN A 731 14.40 -29.19 47.97
N ALA A 732 15.11 -28.52 47.07
CA ALA A 732 15.11 -27.06 47.01
C ALA A 732 13.83 -26.60 46.29
N CYS A 733 12.96 -25.87 46.96
CA CYS A 733 11.74 -25.30 46.39
C CYS A 733 11.88 -23.78 46.28
N ALA A 734 11.81 -23.25 45.06
CA ALA A 734 11.88 -21.82 44.77
C ALA A 734 10.49 -21.14 44.70
N ALA A 735 9.43 -21.91 44.45
CA ALA A 735 8.07 -21.38 44.43
C ALA A 735 7.02 -22.44 44.74
N PHE A 736 5.85 -21.98 45.17
CA PHE A 736 4.67 -22.80 45.41
C PHE A 736 3.48 -22.25 44.65
N ARG A 737 2.66 -23.13 44.07
CA ARG A 737 1.51 -22.70 43.27
C ARG A 737 0.27 -23.49 43.65
N ILE A 738 -0.90 -22.87 43.53
CA ILE A 738 -2.20 -23.50 43.80
C ILE A 738 -3.19 -23.12 42.71
N ALA A 739 -3.77 -24.12 42.05
CA ALA A 739 -4.79 -23.93 41.03
C ALA A 739 -6.15 -23.81 41.71
N ALA A 740 -6.56 -22.56 41.97
CA ALA A 740 -7.81 -22.27 42.66
C ALA A 740 -8.78 -21.54 41.73
N GLY A 741 -10.04 -21.94 41.81
CA GLY A 741 -11.10 -21.44 40.93
C GLY A 741 -12.33 -22.33 41.06
N GLY A 742 -13.33 -22.19 40.20
CA GLY A 742 -14.39 -23.19 40.08
C GLY A 742 -15.49 -23.22 41.16
N GLY A 743 -15.24 -22.67 42.34
CA GLY A 743 -16.23 -22.60 43.42
C GLY A 743 -17.08 -21.31 43.41
N TRP A 744 -18.14 -21.25 44.20
CA TRP A 744 -19.14 -20.16 44.17
C TRP A 744 -19.10 -19.27 45.42
N PRO A 745 -19.24 -17.94 45.28
CA PRO A 745 -19.40 -17.17 44.03
C PRO A 745 -18.13 -17.08 43.15
N TRP A 746 -18.32 -16.82 41.86
CA TRP A 746 -17.24 -16.68 40.86
C TRP A 746 -16.53 -15.33 40.98
N TRP A 747 -15.80 -15.13 42.08
CA TRP A 747 -14.94 -13.95 42.29
C TRP A 747 -13.84 -13.84 41.23
N ASP A 748 -13.63 -12.61 40.78
CA ASP A 748 -12.59 -12.21 39.82
C ASP A 748 -11.38 -11.61 40.56
N ALA A 749 -10.26 -12.31 40.50
CA ALA A 749 -9.04 -11.92 41.20
C ALA A 749 -8.45 -10.58 40.68
N LEU A 750 -8.68 -10.22 39.40
CA LEU A 750 -8.25 -8.93 38.87
C LEU A 750 -9.02 -7.75 39.47
N LYS A 751 -10.20 -7.99 40.03
CA LYS A 751 -11.00 -6.98 40.73
C LYS A 751 -10.72 -6.93 42.24
N GLY A 752 -9.93 -7.86 42.77
CA GLY A 752 -9.66 -7.94 44.21
C GLY A 752 -10.77 -8.63 44.99
N GLU A 753 -11.61 -9.42 44.32
CA GLU A 753 -12.79 -10.04 44.92
C GLU A 753 -12.48 -11.33 45.68
N VAL A 754 -11.29 -11.92 45.52
CA VAL A 754 -10.97 -13.22 46.14
C VAL A 754 -10.58 -13.04 47.60
N GLU A 755 -11.42 -13.49 48.51
CA GLU A 755 -11.16 -13.42 49.95
C GLU A 755 -10.54 -14.70 50.54
N ASP A 756 -10.44 -15.78 49.75
CA ASP A 756 -9.83 -17.04 50.19
C ASP A 756 -8.36 -16.80 50.57
N GLU A 757 -7.90 -17.39 51.67
CA GLU A 757 -6.50 -17.28 52.11
C GLU A 757 -5.78 -18.62 51.95
N VAL A 758 -4.56 -18.59 51.42
CA VAL A 758 -3.70 -19.78 51.32
C VAL A 758 -2.33 -19.44 51.88
N GLU A 759 -1.96 -20.09 52.98
CA GLU A 759 -0.61 -20.02 53.54
C GLU A 759 0.16 -21.29 53.17
N VAL A 760 1.41 -21.13 52.74
CA VAL A 760 2.29 -22.27 52.43
C VAL A 760 3.26 -22.46 53.57
N LEU A 761 3.37 -23.69 54.07
CA LEU A 761 4.34 -24.09 55.08
C LEU A 761 5.20 -25.24 54.59
N THR A 762 6.45 -25.29 55.04
CA THR A 762 7.39 -26.36 54.69
C THR A 762 7.98 -27.03 55.92
N SER A 763 8.36 -28.29 55.76
CA SER A 763 8.99 -29.09 56.81
C SER A 763 9.99 -30.09 56.22
N LEU A 764 11.06 -30.39 56.96
CA LEU A 764 11.99 -31.47 56.63
C LEU A 764 11.60 -32.80 57.28
N ASP A 765 10.90 -32.76 58.41
CA ASP A 765 10.59 -33.93 59.26
C ASP A 765 9.10 -34.29 59.30
N GLY A 766 8.22 -33.43 58.76
CA GLY A 766 6.77 -33.61 58.76
C GLY A 766 6.10 -33.31 60.11
N ALA A 767 6.85 -32.85 61.11
CA ALA A 767 6.36 -32.51 62.44
C ALA A 767 6.45 -31.00 62.72
N GLN A 768 7.53 -30.34 62.30
CA GLN A 768 7.73 -28.90 62.48
C GLN A 768 7.58 -28.16 61.16
N TYR A 769 6.56 -27.33 61.05
CA TYR A 769 6.28 -26.54 59.85
C TYR A 769 6.69 -25.08 60.04
N ALA A 770 7.40 -24.54 59.06
CA ALA A 770 7.74 -23.13 58.98
C ALA A 770 6.94 -22.48 57.83
N SER A 771 6.37 -21.31 58.09
CA SER A 771 5.67 -20.55 57.06
C SER A 771 6.64 -20.03 56.00
N CYS A 772 6.28 -20.19 54.73
CA CYS A 772 6.95 -19.60 53.58
C CYS A 772 6.23 -18.33 53.10
N GLY A 773 5.09 -17.98 53.70
CA GLY A 773 4.26 -16.83 53.32
C GLY A 773 2.89 -17.23 52.77
N ARG A 774 2.12 -16.21 52.42
CA ARG A 774 0.76 -16.34 51.85
C ARG A 774 0.81 -16.16 50.34
N VAL A 775 0.03 -16.97 49.64
CA VAL A 775 -0.18 -16.82 48.19
C VAL A 775 -0.98 -15.55 47.94
N ASP A 776 -0.55 -14.73 46.98
CA ASP A 776 -1.35 -13.60 46.51
C ASP A 776 -2.51 -14.12 45.64
N MET A 777 -3.72 -14.06 46.20
CA MET A 777 -4.95 -14.50 45.55
C MET A 777 -5.61 -13.40 44.71
N ASN A 778 -5.06 -12.17 44.71
CA ASN A 778 -5.55 -11.05 43.91
C ASN A 778 -4.37 -10.34 43.22
N PRO A 779 -3.67 -11.01 42.29
CA PRO A 779 -2.57 -10.40 41.56
C PRO A 779 -3.04 -9.19 40.75
N TRP A 780 -2.13 -8.24 40.53
CA TRP A 780 -2.35 -7.13 39.61
C TRP A 780 -2.22 -7.57 38.15
N ARG A 781 -2.92 -6.89 37.23
CA ARG A 781 -2.84 -7.21 35.79
C ARG A 781 -1.42 -7.04 35.26
N LYS A 782 -0.70 -6.01 35.70
CA LYS A 782 0.72 -5.76 35.37
C LYS A 782 1.65 -6.91 35.77
N ASP A 783 1.25 -7.68 36.78
CA ASP A 783 2.01 -8.81 37.32
C ASP A 783 1.59 -10.13 36.64
N LEU A 784 0.61 -10.16 35.74
CA LEU A 784 0.39 -11.39 34.97
C LEU A 784 1.48 -11.53 33.88
N PRO A 785 2.14 -12.70 33.77
CA PRO A 785 3.12 -12.91 32.71
C PRO A 785 2.49 -12.77 31.32
N ILE A 786 3.21 -12.18 30.37
CA ILE A 786 2.72 -11.94 29.01
C ILE A 786 2.45 -13.25 28.24
N ASN A 787 3.17 -14.31 28.60
CA ASN A 787 2.99 -15.67 28.09
C ASN A 787 1.87 -16.45 28.79
N HIS A 788 1.03 -15.78 29.60
CA HIS A 788 -0.24 -16.31 30.07
C HIS A 788 -1.40 -15.55 29.39
N LEU A 789 -2.16 -16.23 28.54
CA LEU A 789 -3.28 -15.64 27.84
C LEU A 789 -4.53 -15.67 28.72
N LEU A 790 -5.09 -14.49 29.01
CA LEU A 790 -6.39 -14.39 29.65
C LEU A 790 -7.51 -14.77 28.67
N PRO A 791 -8.62 -15.35 29.18
CA PRO A 791 -9.84 -15.54 28.41
C PRO A 791 -10.32 -14.24 27.73
N ASP A 792 -11.11 -14.37 26.68
CA ASP A 792 -11.57 -13.22 25.87
C ASP A 792 -12.40 -12.17 26.63
N ASP A 793 -13.03 -12.54 27.75
CA ASP A 793 -13.73 -11.62 28.65
C ASP A 793 -12.81 -10.93 29.67
N GLU A 794 -11.50 -11.21 29.60
CA GLU A 794 -10.43 -10.60 30.41
C GLU A 794 -10.64 -10.75 31.93
N SER A 795 -11.34 -11.81 32.34
CA SER A 795 -11.57 -12.16 33.75
C SER A 795 -10.52 -13.16 34.28
N LEU A 796 -10.26 -13.14 35.59
CA LEU A 796 -9.39 -14.10 36.27
C LEU A 796 -10.16 -14.82 37.40
N THR A 797 -11.15 -15.62 37.00
CA THR A 797 -12.05 -16.33 37.93
C THR A 797 -11.50 -17.68 38.40
N ALA A 798 -10.53 -18.23 37.69
CA ALA A 798 -9.72 -19.37 38.10
C ALA A 798 -8.28 -19.17 37.61
N TYR A 799 -7.30 -19.47 38.46
CA TYR A 799 -5.89 -19.26 38.11
C TYR A 799 -4.97 -20.17 38.92
N LEU A 800 -3.75 -20.33 38.41
CA LEU A 800 -2.66 -20.99 39.11
C LEU A 800 -1.84 -19.94 39.87
N PHE A 801 -2.38 -19.55 41.03
CA PHE A 801 -1.80 -18.53 41.91
C PHE A 801 -0.43 -18.96 42.42
N THR A 802 0.49 -18.00 42.54
CA THR A 802 1.92 -18.29 42.74
C THR A 802 2.47 -17.52 43.93
N LEU A 803 3.17 -18.24 44.80
CA LEU A 803 4.08 -17.70 45.82
C LEU A 803 5.50 -18.00 45.38
N ALA A 804 6.17 -17.00 44.79
CA ALA A 804 7.60 -17.07 44.47
C ALA A 804 8.43 -16.66 45.70
N LEU A 805 9.46 -17.43 46.02
CA LEU A 805 10.33 -17.13 47.15
C LEU A 805 11.52 -16.27 46.71
N PRO A 806 12.01 -15.35 47.56
CA PRO A 806 13.25 -14.63 47.29
C PRO A 806 14.46 -15.55 47.15
N GLU A 807 14.49 -16.64 47.91
CA GLU A 807 15.52 -17.68 47.88
C GLU A 807 14.87 -19.07 48.06
N PRO A 808 15.39 -20.12 47.40
CA PRO A 808 14.84 -21.47 47.57
C PRO A 808 14.91 -21.98 49.01
N VAL A 809 13.83 -22.62 49.48
CA VAL A 809 13.76 -23.26 50.79
C VAL A 809 13.92 -24.78 50.66
N GLN A 810 14.62 -25.41 51.60
CA GLN A 810 14.70 -26.87 51.66
C GLN A 810 13.42 -27.44 52.30
N ALA A 811 12.70 -28.28 51.56
CA ALA A 811 11.46 -28.89 52.03
C ALA A 811 11.39 -30.35 51.61
N ARG A 812 10.92 -31.22 52.50
CA ARG A 812 10.43 -32.55 52.14
C ARG A 812 8.91 -32.58 52.12
N HIS A 813 8.28 -31.93 53.10
CA HIS A 813 6.84 -31.81 53.20
C HIS A 813 6.43 -30.38 52.92
N VAL A 814 5.45 -30.19 52.03
CA VAL A 814 4.87 -28.89 51.67
C VAL A 814 3.41 -28.91 52.04
N ARG A 815 2.96 -27.93 52.82
CA ARG A 815 1.58 -27.82 53.30
C ARG A 815 0.94 -26.53 52.79
N PHE A 816 -0.21 -26.66 52.13
CA PHE A 816 -1.08 -25.55 51.75
C PHE A 816 -2.22 -25.49 52.77
N ALA A 817 -2.18 -24.50 53.66
CA ALA A 817 -3.24 -24.20 54.61
C ALA A 817 -4.24 -23.24 53.97
N ILE A 818 -5.41 -23.77 53.59
CA ILE A 818 -6.45 -23.08 52.82
C ILE A 818 -7.57 -22.69 53.78
N ALA A 819 -7.85 -21.40 53.91
CA ALA A 819 -9.02 -20.87 54.61
C ALA A 819 -10.05 -20.39 53.60
N ALA A 820 -11.07 -21.20 53.37
CA ALA A 820 -12.12 -20.95 52.38
C ALA A 820 -13.12 -19.89 52.89
N LYS A 821 -13.31 -18.82 52.13
CA LYS A 821 -14.36 -17.80 52.39
C LYS A 821 -15.57 -17.99 51.50
N ARG A 822 -15.38 -18.65 50.35
CA ARG A 822 -16.44 -19.15 49.47
C ARG A 822 -16.41 -20.68 49.43
N MET A 823 -17.31 -21.29 48.65
CA MET A 823 -16.97 -22.62 48.16
C MET A 823 -15.75 -22.44 47.25
N ILE A 824 -14.64 -23.11 47.56
CA ILE A 824 -13.40 -23.08 46.77
C ILE A 824 -13.16 -24.47 46.19
N CYS A 825 -12.72 -24.53 44.94
CA CYS A 825 -12.23 -25.76 44.31
C CYS A 825 -10.74 -25.61 43.98
N VAL A 826 -9.96 -26.63 44.33
CA VAL A 826 -8.52 -26.70 44.05
C VAL A 826 -8.26 -27.90 43.17
N SER A 827 -7.68 -27.69 41.99
CA SER A 827 -7.38 -28.76 41.04
C SER A 827 -5.94 -29.28 41.15
N GLU A 828 -4.99 -28.45 41.56
CA GLU A 828 -3.57 -28.80 41.59
C GLU A 828 -2.83 -27.97 42.65
N VAL A 829 -1.83 -28.57 43.30
CA VAL A 829 -0.80 -27.86 44.08
C VAL A 829 0.60 -28.19 43.56
N GLN A 830 1.46 -27.20 43.45
CA GLN A 830 2.79 -27.35 42.87
C GLN A 830 3.89 -26.85 43.80
N ALA A 831 5.04 -27.52 43.77
CA ALA A 831 6.29 -27.04 44.33
C ALA A 831 7.33 -27.00 43.21
N LEU A 832 7.81 -25.82 42.83
CA LEU A 832 8.76 -25.64 41.73
C LEU A 832 10.19 -25.55 42.26
N ASP A 833 11.13 -26.18 41.56
CA ASP A 833 12.57 -26.03 41.85
C ASP A 833 13.14 -24.67 41.40
N ALA A 834 12.52 -24.04 40.40
CA ALA A 834 12.87 -22.72 39.89
C ALA A 834 11.64 -21.96 39.37
N ILE A 835 11.69 -20.63 39.48
CA ILE A 835 10.83 -19.69 38.74
C ILE A 835 11.66 -18.46 38.37
N ARG A 836 11.50 -17.97 37.15
CA ARG A 836 12.20 -16.77 36.68
C ARG A 836 11.22 -15.83 36.00
N TYR A 837 11.31 -14.55 36.33
CA TYR A 837 10.63 -13.48 35.63
C TYR A 837 11.66 -12.61 34.91
N GLU A 838 11.42 -12.33 33.63
CA GLU A 838 12.29 -11.50 32.80
C GLU A 838 11.48 -10.34 32.19
N PRO A 839 12.02 -9.12 32.13
CA PRO A 839 11.36 -8.04 31.40
C PRO A 839 11.14 -8.42 29.93
N PHE A 840 9.95 -8.14 29.41
CA PHE A 840 9.54 -8.42 28.05
C PHE A 840 8.93 -7.18 27.42
N ASP A 841 9.52 -6.73 26.31
CA ASP A 841 9.01 -5.62 25.53
C ASP A 841 8.17 -6.16 24.37
N LEU A 842 6.96 -5.61 24.20
CA LEU A 842 6.10 -5.93 23.06
C LEU A 842 6.62 -5.29 21.76
N GLN A 843 7.52 -4.30 21.86
CA GLN A 843 8.24 -3.68 20.74
C GLN A 843 7.31 -3.09 19.66
N ILE A 844 6.31 -2.32 20.09
CA ILE A 844 5.45 -1.58 19.16
C ILE A 844 6.28 -0.51 18.45
N ALA A 845 6.33 -0.57 17.12
CA ALA A 845 6.98 0.43 16.30
C ALA A 845 6.02 1.60 16.03
N LEU A 846 6.51 2.83 16.22
CA LEU A 846 5.73 4.03 15.90
C LEU A 846 5.85 4.38 14.40
N PRO A 847 4.96 5.23 13.84
CA PRO A 847 4.98 5.56 12.42
C PRO A 847 6.28 6.21 11.93
N ASP A 848 6.94 7.03 12.77
CA ASP A 848 8.23 7.67 12.45
C ASP A 848 9.42 6.71 12.45
N GLU A 849 9.22 5.48 12.93
CA GLU A 849 10.22 4.40 12.95
C GLU A 849 10.08 3.47 11.75
N ARG A 850 9.16 3.79 10.83
CA ARG A 850 8.99 3.08 9.55
C ARG A 850 10.27 3.24 8.72
N THR A 851 10.95 2.14 8.48
CA THR A 851 11.99 2.13 7.44
C THR A 851 11.28 2.13 6.09
N PRO A 852 11.86 2.71 5.02
CA PRO A 852 11.21 2.78 3.71
C PRO A 852 10.67 1.43 3.18
N ASP A 853 11.17 0.31 3.72
CA ASP A 853 10.82 -1.05 3.32
C ASP A 853 9.97 -1.84 4.35
N SER A 854 9.62 -1.28 5.53
CA SER A 854 9.00 -2.06 6.64
C SER A 854 7.52 -2.46 6.49
N GLY A 855 6.97 -2.33 5.28
CA GLY A 855 5.63 -2.82 4.93
C GLY A 855 5.49 -3.26 3.47
N GLN A 856 6.52 -3.06 2.64
CA GLN A 856 6.57 -3.66 1.31
C GLN A 856 7.43 -4.90 1.40
N VAL A 857 6.80 -6.04 1.65
CA VAL A 857 7.42 -7.27 1.17
C VAL A 857 7.14 -7.30 -0.31
N ALA A 858 8.20 -7.23 -1.13
CA ALA A 858 8.10 -7.45 -2.56
C ALA A 858 7.43 -8.82 -2.78
N GLN A 859 6.13 -8.82 -2.99
CA GLN A 859 5.45 -9.97 -3.55
C GLN A 859 5.79 -9.94 -5.04
N VAL A 860 6.60 -10.90 -5.50
CA VAL A 860 6.57 -11.25 -6.92
C VAL A 860 5.20 -11.84 -7.15
N LEU A 861 4.29 -10.99 -7.60
CA LEU A 861 2.97 -11.37 -8.03
C LEU A 861 3.03 -11.71 -9.52
N THR A 862 2.33 -12.76 -9.94
CA THR A 862 1.97 -12.88 -11.35
C THR A 862 1.22 -11.62 -11.79
N PRO A 863 1.09 -11.35 -13.11
CA PRO A 863 0.17 -10.32 -13.62
C PRO A 863 -1.29 -10.49 -13.16
N SER A 864 -1.63 -11.63 -12.55
CA SER A 864 -2.92 -11.97 -11.93
C SER A 864 -2.97 -11.82 -10.40
N GLY A 865 -1.94 -11.21 -9.78
CA GLY A 865 -1.92 -10.97 -8.33
C GLY A 865 -1.59 -12.19 -7.48
N ARG A 866 -0.90 -13.22 -8.02
CA ARG A 866 -0.55 -14.45 -7.26
C ARG A 866 0.90 -14.48 -6.79
N PRO A 867 1.18 -14.84 -5.53
CA PRO A 867 2.55 -15.03 -5.05
C PRO A 867 3.29 -16.09 -5.87
N VAL A 868 4.43 -15.71 -6.44
CA VAL A 868 5.29 -16.59 -7.24
C VAL A 868 6.35 -17.23 -6.32
N PRO A 869 6.65 -18.54 -6.44
CA PRO A 869 7.69 -19.18 -5.64
C PRO A 869 9.06 -18.49 -5.78
N GLY A 870 9.82 -18.35 -4.69
CA GLY A 870 11.08 -17.58 -4.63
C GLY A 870 12.17 -17.96 -5.65
N ALA A 871 12.11 -19.16 -6.23
CA ALA A 871 13.01 -19.58 -7.31
C ALA A 871 12.66 -18.99 -8.69
N LEU A 872 11.41 -18.55 -8.90
CA LEU A 872 10.97 -17.78 -10.08
C LEU A 872 11.14 -16.27 -9.85
N ALA A 873 10.92 -15.77 -8.62
CA ALA A 873 11.21 -14.37 -8.25
C ALA A 873 12.65 -13.96 -8.55
N ALA A 874 13.62 -14.85 -8.25
CA ALA A 874 15.03 -14.65 -8.56
C ALA A 874 15.34 -14.57 -10.07
N ARG A 875 14.39 -14.90 -10.96
CA ARG A 875 14.51 -14.72 -12.42
C ARG A 875 13.81 -13.45 -12.92
N ASN A 876 12.93 -12.84 -12.13
CA ASN A 876 12.31 -11.55 -12.45
C ASN A 876 13.13 -10.37 -11.96
N ALA A 877 13.95 -10.53 -10.91
CA ALA A 877 14.82 -9.45 -10.46
C ALA A 877 15.79 -8.97 -11.57
N ALA A 878 15.73 -7.69 -11.93
CA ALA A 878 16.62 -7.09 -12.91
C ALA A 878 18.05 -6.91 -12.39
N GLU A 879 19.01 -7.47 -13.10
CA GLU A 879 20.43 -7.22 -12.85
C GLU A 879 21.13 -6.72 -14.12
N PRO A 880 22.07 -5.77 -14.01
CA PRO A 880 22.91 -5.38 -15.13
C PRO A 880 23.72 -6.57 -15.67
N ALA A 881 23.55 -6.89 -16.95
CA ALA A 881 24.39 -7.88 -17.64
C ALA A 881 25.81 -7.33 -17.91
N GLY A 882 25.98 -6.02 -17.80
CA GLY A 882 27.23 -5.29 -17.98
C GLY A 882 27.07 -3.81 -17.63
N GLU A 883 28.09 -3.02 -17.94
CA GLU A 883 28.04 -1.56 -17.79
C GLU A 883 27.23 -0.91 -18.94
N PRO A 884 26.50 0.19 -18.68
CA PRO A 884 25.81 0.90 -19.74
C PRO A 884 26.79 1.54 -20.72
N VAL A 885 26.42 1.59 -21.99
CA VAL A 885 27.29 2.00 -23.10
C VAL A 885 26.73 3.28 -23.72
N LEU A 886 27.63 4.25 -23.93
CA LEU A 886 27.33 5.49 -24.64
C LEU A 886 27.34 5.27 -26.15
N GLU A 887 26.38 5.87 -26.83
CA GLU A 887 26.37 5.97 -28.30
C GLU A 887 27.26 7.10 -28.81
N ASP A 888 27.52 7.09 -30.12
CA ASP A 888 28.15 8.23 -30.79
C ASP A 888 27.28 9.50 -30.56
N PRO A 889 27.90 10.63 -30.14
CA PRO A 889 27.18 11.88 -29.90
C PRO A 889 26.71 12.54 -31.20
N THR A 890 25.69 13.38 -31.10
CA THR A 890 25.23 14.33 -32.14
C THR A 890 25.27 15.75 -31.58
N LEU A 891 24.86 16.77 -32.34
CA LEU A 891 24.97 18.17 -31.90
C LEU A 891 24.15 18.48 -30.65
N HIS A 892 22.92 17.99 -30.59
CA HIS A 892 21.94 18.37 -29.56
C HIS A 892 21.54 17.22 -28.66
N SER A 893 22.25 16.11 -28.76
CA SER A 893 21.72 14.83 -28.32
C SER A 893 22.85 13.87 -28.02
N LEU A 894 22.57 13.02 -27.07
CA LEU A 894 23.49 12.03 -26.54
C LEU A 894 22.64 10.79 -26.29
N GLY A 895 23.17 9.60 -26.59
CA GLY A 895 22.43 8.34 -26.49
C GLY A 895 23.16 7.36 -25.59
N ALA A 896 22.41 6.48 -24.94
CA ALA A 896 22.96 5.35 -24.20
C ALA A 896 22.09 4.11 -24.34
N TYR A 897 22.66 2.95 -24.08
CA TYR A 897 21.93 1.72 -23.86
C TYR A 897 22.50 0.90 -22.70
N TRP A 898 21.67 0.01 -22.14
CA TRP A 898 22.03 -0.87 -21.05
C TRP A 898 21.37 -2.24 -21.25
N ILE A 899 22.16 -3.31 -21.14
CA ILE A 899 21.67 -4.69 -21.22
C ILE A 899 21.39 -5.19 -19.81
N ILE A 900 20.16 -5.62 -19.58
CA ILE A 900 19.65 -6.05 -18.28
C ILE A 900 19.17 -7.50 -18.40
N VAL A 901 19.62 -8.39 -17.53
CA VAL A 901 19.08 -9.75 -17.39
C VAL A 901 17.98 -9.77 -16.32
N GLY A 902 17.04 -10.69 -16.43
CA GLY A 902 15.88 -10.79 -15.54
C GLY A 902 14.64 -10.12 -16.12
N ASP A 903 13.72 -9.65 -15.27
CA ASP A 903 12.60 -8.78 -15.63
C ASP A 903 11.68 -9.34 -16.74
N GLU A 904 11.39 -10.65 -16.67
CA GLU A 904 10.50 -11.33 -17.61
C GLU A 904 9.05 -10.82 -17.54
N ASN A 905 8.65 -10.24 -16.41
CA ASN A 905 7.35 -9.60 -16.19
C ASN A 905 7.29 -8.14 -16.68
N ARG A 906 8.42 -7.60 -17.16
CA ARG A 906 8.53 -6.34 -17.91
C ARG A 906 8.19 -5.08 -17.13
N ASN A 907 8.54 -5.02 -15.85
CA ASN A 907 8.27 -3.88 -14.98
C ASN A 907 9.54 -3.17 -14.48
N ALA A 908 10.77 -3.64 -14.79
CA ALA A 908 11.97 -2.87 -14.51
C ALA A 908 12.04 -1.57 -15.31
N ARG A 909 12.63 -0.54 -14.70
CA ARG A 909 12.77 0.81 -15.25
C ARG A 909 14.18 1.34 -15.05
N VAL A 910 14.73 2.00 -16.07
CA VAL A 910 15.98 2.76 -15.95
C VAL A 910 15.66 4.25 -16.01
N ALA A 911 15.64 4.91 -14.86
CA ALA A 911 15.45 6.35 -14.76
C ALA A 911 16.74 7.08 -15.18
N VAL A 912 16.57 8.26 -15.80
CA VAL A 912 17.68 9.10 -16.25
C VAL A 912 17.61 10.46 -15.59
N ARG A 913 18.72 10.91 -15.02
CA ARG A 913 18.95 12.31 -14.66
C ARG A 913 20.24 12.78 -15.31
N TYR A 914 20.36 14.07 -15.57
CA TYR A 914 21.55 14.61 -16.20
C TYR A 914 21.87 16.02 -15.75
N ARG A 915 23.09 16.47 -15.98
CA ARG A 915 23.49 17.85 -15.76
C ARG A 915 24.69 18.20 -16.62
N GLU A 916 24.88 19.49 -16.88
CA GLU A 916 26.17 19.95 -17.41
C GLU A 916 27.27 19.69 -16.38
N THR A 917 28.42 19.18 -16.84
CA THR A 917 29.50 18.72 -15.98
C THR A 917 30.01 19.86 -15.09
N GLY A 918 30.02 19.63 -13.78
CA GLY A 918 30.45 20.64 -12.79
C GLY A 918 29.34 21.55 -12.27
N THR A 919 28.11 21.43 -12.75
CA THR A 919 26.94 22.12 -12.17
C THR A 919 26.33 21.33 -11.01
N GLY A 920 25.57 22.00 -10.13
CA GLY A 920 24.99 21.38 -8.94
C GLY A 920 23.71 20.59 -9.19
N ASP A 921 22.81 21.15 -10.00
CA ASP A 921 21.43 20.67 -10.13
C ASP A 921 21.31 19.60 -11.22
N TRP A 922 20.69 18.47 -10.86
CA TRP A 922 20.34 17.41 -11.80
C TRP A 922 18.97 17.70 -12.44
N LEU A 923 18.94 17.71 -13.77
CA LEU A 923 17.73 17.77 -14.59
C LEU A 923 17.19 16.36 -14.84
N ALA A 924 15.87 16.22 -14.96
CA ALA A 924 15.23 14.96 -15.29
C ALA A 924 15.35 14.67 -16.80
N GLY A 925 15.80 13.47 -17.14
CA GLY A 925 15.78 12.94 -18.51
C GLY A 925 14.64 11.94 -18.71
N ALA A 926 14.34 11.62 -19.97
CA ALA A 926 13.43 10.52 -20.29
C ALA A 926 14.06 9.18 -19.87
N PRO A 927 13.31 8.26 -19.24
CA PRO A 927 13.79 6.91 -18.95
C PRO A 927 14.26 6.18 -20.21
N LEU A 928 15.18 5.23 -20.07
CA LEU A 928 15.52 4.35 -21.19
C LEU A 928 14.31 3.49 -21.56
N PHE A 929 14.09 3.31 -22.86
CA PHE A 929 13.03 2.51 -23.44
C PHE A 929 13.44 1.04 -23.56
N ARG A 930 12.57 0.12 -23.17
CA ARG A 930 12.77 -1.32 -23.33
C ARG A 930 12.51 -1.72 -24.79
N VAL A 931 13.54 -2.17 -25.48
CA VAL A 931 13.44 -2.68 -26.86
C VAL A 931 12.94 -4.13 -26.82
N GLU A 932 12.01 -4.48 -27.72
CA GLU A 932 11.50 -5.84 -27.86
C GLU A 932 12.64 -6.82 -28.22
N ARG A 933 12.61 -8.04 -27.68
CA ARG A 933 13.67 -9.03 -27.92
C ARG A 933 13.77 -9.33 -29.42
N GLY A 934 14.99 -9.25 -29.95
CA GLY A 934 15.28 -9.46 -31.36
C GLY A 934 14.98 -8.25 -32.27
N ALA A 935 14.26 -7.22 -31.81
CA ALA A 935 13.94 -6.04 -32.65
C ALA A 935 15.16 -5.16 -32.98
N HIS A 936 16.30 -5.37 -32.30
CA HIS A 936 17.57 -4.72 -32.60
C HIS A 936 18.32 -5.36 -33.79
N LEU A 937 17.85 -6.51 -34.29
CA LEU A 937 18.46 -7.19 -35.42
C LEU A 937 17.92 -6.61 -36.73
N ASP A 938 18.78 -6.48 -37.74
CA ASP A 938 18.35 -6.10 -39.08
C ASP A 938 17.51 -7.20 -39.76
N GLU A 939 17.02 -6.92 -40.97
CA GLU A 939 16.24 -7.87 -41.79
C GLU A 939 16.94 -9.21 -42.09
N LYS A 940 18.28 -9.29 -41.93
CA LYS A 940 19.09 -10.50 -42.09
C LYS A 940 19.43 -11.14 -40.75
N GLY A 941 18.89 -10.63 -39.65
CA GLY A 941 19.15 -11.11 -38.29
C GLY A 941 20.53 -10.69 -37.76
N GLN A 942 21.09 -9.57 -38.22
CA GLN A 942 22.44 -9.12 -37.90
C GLN A 942 22.42 -7.83 -37.06
N SER A 943 23.36 -7.72 -36.12
CA SER A 943 23.68 -6.48 -35.41
C SER A 943 25.11 -6.54 -34.85
N THR A 944 25.73 -5.38 -34.64
CA THR A 944 26.97 -5.23 -33.87
C THR A 944 26.76 -5.36 -32.36
N LEU A 945 25.51 -5.23 -31.91
CA LEU A 945 25.10 -5.44 -30.53
C LEU A 945 24.84 -6.92 -30.26
N SER A 946 25.41 -7.45 -29.19
CA SER A 946 25.11 -8.80 -28.70
C SER A 946 24.23 -8.72 -27.47
N VAL A 947 22.94 -9.01 -27.63
CA VAL A 947 21.97 -9.12 -26.52
C VAL A 947 21.72 -10.61 -26.26
N PRO A 948 22.03 -11.13 -25.06
CA PRO A 948 21.67 -12.50 -24.68
C PRO A 948 20.16 -12.76 -24.84
N GLU A 949 19.78 -14.00 -25.13
CA GLU A 949 18.38 -14.40 -25.38
C GLU A 949 17.48 -14.16 -24.15
N GLU A 950 18.07 -14.26 -22.96
CA GLU A 950 17.48 -14.03 -21.65
C GLU A 950 17.53 -12.57 -21.17
N ALA A 951 18.12 -11.66 -21.96
CA ALA A 951 18.30 -10.28 -21.58
C ALA A 951 17.34 -9.32 -22.32
N TRP A 952 17.26 -8.10 -21.79
CA TRP A 952 16.53 -6.97 -22.33
C TRP A 952 17.51 -5.86 -22.68
N LEU A 953 17.26 -5.20 -23.82
CA LEU A 953 17.96 -3.99 -24.21
C LEU A 953 17.13 -2.78 -23.77
N PHE A 954 17.69 -1.92 -22.93
CA PHE A 954 17.14 -0.61 -22.62
C PHE A 954 17.95 0.46 -23.36
N ALA A 955 17.33 1.31 -24.17
CA ALA A 955 18.00 2.37 -24.93
C ALA A 955 17.25 3.70 -24.85
N GLY A 956 17.97 4.81 -24.79
CA GLY A 956 17.35 6.14 -24.69
C GLY A 956 18.34 7.27 -24.88
N SER A 957 17.82 8.49 -24.96
CA SER A 957 18.58 9.69 -25.29
C SER A 957 18.25 10.87 -24.39
N LEU A 958 19.22 11.75 -24.17
CA LEU A 958 18.96 13.13 -23.78
C LEU A 958 18.92 13.96 -25.05
N LEU A 959 18.00 14.92 -25.06
CA LEU A 959 17.65 15.73 -26.21
C LEU A 959 17.81 17.21 -25.86
N MET A 960 17.89 18.05 -26.89
CA MET A 960 17.90 19.52 -26.77
C MET A 960 19.08 20.06 -25.93
N LEU A 961 20.21 19.35 -25.96
CA LEU A 961 21.44 19.73 -25.28
C LEU A 961 22.19 20.83 -26.07
N GLN A 962 23.12 21.50 -25.39
CA GLN A 962 24.00 22.47 -26.04
C GLN A 962 25.12 21.74 -26.82
N PRO A 963 25.45 22.16 -28.05
CA PRO A 963 26.58 21.61 -28.79
C PRO A 963 27.92 21.78 -28.08
N GLY A 964 28.86 20.86 -28.31
CA GLY A 964 30.22 20.88 -27.76
C GLY A 964 30.33 20.77 -26.23
N THR A 965 29.22 20.48 -25.55
CA THR A 965 29.07 20.60 -24.09
C THR A 965 29.10 19.22 -23.42
N GLU A 966 29.78 19.12 -22.28
CA GLU A 966 29.95 17.86 -21.55
C GLU A 966 28.89 17.71 -20.46
N TYR A 967 28.23 16.55 -20.43
CA TYR A 967 27.16 16.22 -19.51
C TYR A 967 27.50 14.98 -18.68
N GLU A 968 27.08 15.01 -17.43
CA GLU A 968 26.99 13.84 -16.56
C GLU A 968 25.58 13.25 -16.64
N TRP A 969 25.50 11.93 -16.71
CA TRP A 969 24.30 11.15 -16.91
C TRP A 969 24.17 10.12 -15.81
N GLU A 970 23.16 10.24 -14.96
CA GLU A 970 22.88 9.23 -13.95
C GLU A 970 21.77 8.31 -14.45
N LEU A 971 22.13 7.05 -14.68
CA LEU A 971 21.22 5.96 -15.00
C LEU A 971 20.94 5.17 -13.72
N SER A 972 19.66 5.03 -13.36
CA SER A 972 19.22 4.32 -12.17
C SER A 972 18.24 3.21 -12.56
N LEU A 973 18.72 1.96 -12.57
CA LEU A 973 17.91 0.76 -12.69
C LEU A 973 17.17 0.50 -11.38
N SER A 974 15.87 0.27 -11.47
CA SER A 974 15.03 -0.19 -10.39
C SER A 974 14.02 -1.21 -10.92
N ASP A 975 13.88 -2.31 -10.22
CA ASP A 975 12.88 -3.34 -10.50
C ASP A 975 12.07 -3.66 -9.23
N PRO A 976 10.72 -3.58 -9.29
CA PRO A 976 9.86 -3.96 -8.18
C PRO A 976 10.06 -5.38 -7.64
N ASP A 977 10.55 -6.32 -8.46
CA ASP A 977 10.80 -7.72 -8.11
C ASP A 977 12.19 -7.94 -7.47
N GLY A 978 12.98 -6.88 -7.35
CA GLY A 978 14.33 -6.88 -6.80
C GLY A 978 15.39 -6.55 -7.85
N GLY A 979 16.50 -5.99 -7.42
CA GLY A 979 17.55 -5.53 -8.33
C GLY A 979 17.54 -4.02 -8.52
N ALA A 980 18.67 -3.41 -8.21
CA ALA A 980 18.89 -1.98 -8.38
C ALA A 980 20.35 -1.73 -8.72
N ALA A 981 20.58 -0.79 -9.62
CA ALA A 981 21.92 -0.39 -9.96
C ALA A 981 21.92 1.07 -10.41
N GLN A 982 22.94 1.80 -10.00
CA GLN A 982 23.14 3.17 -10.43
C GLN A 982 24.49 3.30 -11.11
N ARG A 983 24.52 4.05 -12.22
CA ARG A 983 25.73 4.36 -12.98
C ARG A 983 25.72 5.81 -13.39
N VAL A 984 26.89 6.44 -13.33
CA VAL A 984 27.09 7.79 -13.85
C VAL A 984 28.01 7.71 -15.06
N LEU A 985 27.50 8.13 -16.21
CA LEU A 985 28.25 8.25 -17.46
C LEU A 985 28.63 9.71 -17.69
N ARG A 986 29.67 9.93 -18.49
CA ARG A 986 30.08 11.26 -18.95
C ARG A 986 30.21 11.24 -20.46
N ALA A 987 29.53 12.16 -21.12
CA ALA A 987 29.51 12.27 -22.57
C ALA A 987 29.44 13.74 -23.01
N ARG A 988 29.99 14.03 -24.19
CA ARG A 988 30.05 15.37 -24.76
C ARG A 988 29.32 15.38 -26.10
N THR A 989 28.38 16.31 -26.27
CA THR A 989 27.73 16.54 -27.58
C THR A 989 28.76 16.99 -28.61
N ASN A 990 28.51 16.73 -29.88
CA ASN A 990 29.39 17.23 -30.93
C ASN A 990 29.35 18.76 -30.97
N ALA A 991 30.49 19.38 -31.27
CA ALA A 991 30.52 20.76 -31.72
C ALA A 991 30.21 20.78 -33.22
N GLU A 992 29.64 21.88 -33.70
CA GLU A 992 29.43 22.07 -35.12
C GLU A 992 30.78 22.00 -35.88
N PRO A 993 30.86 21.26 -37.01
CA PRO A 993 32.06 21.22 -37.84
C PRO A 993 32.43 22.59 -38.41
N ILE A 994 33.55 23.14 -37.93
CA ILE A 994 34.15 24.40 -38.40
C ILE A 994 35.54 24.14 -38.95
N ALA A 995 35.78 24.58 -40.19
CA ALA A 995 37.06 24.40 -40.85
C ALA A 995 38.15 25.17 -40.09
N ALA A 996 39.32 24.55 -39.88
CA ALA A 996 40.39 25.20 -39.14
C ALA A 996 40.89 26.45 -39.90
N ALA A 997 41.17 27.53 -39.15
CA ALA A 997 41.60 28.79 -39.76
C ALA A 997 42.99 28.71 -40.43
N ASP A 998 43.78 27.69 -40.11
CA ASP A 998 45.15 27.48 -40.58
C ASP A 998 45.26 26.46 -41.74
N MET A 999 44.14 26.11 -42.38
CA MET A 999 44.12 25.17 -43.51
C MET A 999 44.93 25.67 -44.71
N ARG A 1000 45.53 24.73 -45.46
CA ARG A 1000 46.24 25.04 -46.70
C ARG A 1000 45.24 25.26 -47.81
N VAL A 1001 45.03 26.51 -48.19
CA VAL A 1001 44.10 26.89 -49.26
C VAL A 1001 44.71 26.59 -50.63
N ARG A 1002 43.96 25.86 -51.47
CA ARG A 1002 44.36 25.48 -52.82
C ARG A 1002 43.23 25.74 -53.80
N HIS A 1003 43.55 26.07 -55.04
CA HIS A 1003 42.57 26.58 -56.01
C HIS A 1003 42.36 25.60 -57.15
N VAL A 1004 41.11 25.44 -57.60
CA VAL A 1004 40.72 24.54 -58.69
C VAL A 1004 39.81 25.30 -59.67
N THR A 1005 40.08 25.17 -60.97
CA THR A 1005 39.24 25.71 -62.06
C THR A 1005 38.92 24.60 -63.06
N PRO A 1006 37.89 24.74 -63.92
CA PRO A 1006 37.57 23.71 -64.92
C PRO A 1006 38.74 23.45 -65.89
N GLY A 1007 38.99 22.18 -66.20
CA GLY A 1007 40.04 21.78 -67.14
C GLY A 1007 40.43 20.31 -66.98
N ASN A 1008 41.42 19.87 -67.76
CA ASN A 1008 41.89 18.48 -67.79
C ASN A 1008 43.40 18.40 -67.56
N GLY A 1009 43.82 18.56 -66.30
CA GLY A 1009 45.19 18.34 -65.81
C GLY A 1009 46.11 19.57 -65.86
N GLY A 1010 46.99 19.70 -64.85
CA GLY A 1010 47.95 20.80 -64.70
C GLY A 1010 47.64 21.74 -63.53
N GLY A 1011 48.50 22.74 -63.34
CA GLY A 1011 48.43 23.73 -62.25
C GLY A 1011 49.14 23.31 -60.96
N ALA A 1012 49.69 24.29 -60.23
CA ALA A 1012 50.33 24.09 -58.92
C ALA A 1012 49.36 24.18 -57.73
N GLY A 1013 48.09 24.54 -57.97
CA GLY A 1013 47.07 24.68 -56.93
C GLY A 1013 47.12 26.00 -56.16
N THR A 1014 47.89 26.98 -56.63
CA THR A 1014 47.93 28.34 -56.06
C THR A 1014 46.87 29.22 -56.71
N GLU A 1015 46.51 30.35 -56.11
CA GLU A 1015 45.54 31.30 -56.67
C GLU A 1015 45.91 31.75 -58.11
N GLY A 1016 47.20 31.99 -58.37
CA GLY A 1016 47.70 32.40 -59.69
C GLY A 1016 47.96 31.26 -60.67
N ASP A 1017 47.90 30.00 -60.23
CA ASP A 1017 48.10 28.79 -61.04
C ASP A 1017 47.25 27.65 -60.46
N PRO A 1018 45.91 27.75 -60.58
CA PRO A 1018 44.98 26.78 -59.99
C PRO A 1018 45.09 25.43 -60.68
N PHE A 1019 44.74 24.36 -59.97
CA PHE A 1019 44.58 23.04 -60.58
C PHE A 1019 43.52 23.11 -61.70
N LEU A 1020 43.83 22.49 -62.83
CA LEU A 1020 42.90 22.36 -63.96
C LEU A 1020 42.13 21.04 -63.81
N GLY A 1021 40.96 21.11 -63.17
CA GLY A 1021 40.05 19.99 -62.93
C GLY A 1021 40.22 19.31 -61.56
N LEU A 1022 39.11 18.77 -61.05
CA LEU A 1022 39.03 18.14 -59.73
C LEU A 1022 39.91 16.91 -59.57
N ALA A 1023 40.14 16.13 -60.64
CA ALA A 1023 40.99 14.94 -60.59
C ALA A 1023 42.47 15.29 -60.30
N ALA A 1024 42.98 16.39 -60.86
CA ALA A 1024 44.36 16.84 -60.61
C ALA A 1024 44.52 17.35 -59.17
N ALA A 1025 43.51 18.06 -58.67
CA ALA A 1025 43.45 18.52 -57.29
C ALA A 1025 43.39 17.34 -56.30
N GLN A 1026 42.52 16.36 -56.55
CA GLN A 1026 42.36 15.17 -55.72
C GLN A 1026 43.63 14.33 -55.62
N ALA A 1027 44.35 14.15 -56.75
CA ALA A 1027 45.59 13.38 -56.79
C ALA A 1027 46.69 13.93 -55.86
N THR A 1028 46.57 15.18 -55.44
CA THR A 1028 47.54 15.87 -54.58
C THR A 1028 46.96 16.25 -53.22
N ALA A 1029 45.73 15.86 -52.90
CA ALA A 1029 45.08 16.23 -51.63
C ALA A 1029 45.78 15.58 -50.42
N GLU A 1030 45.93 16.36 -49.35
CA GLU A 1030 46.49 15.97 -48.06
C GLU A 1030 45.58 16.47 -46.91
N PRO A 1031 45.56 15.81 -45.74
CA PRO A 1031 44.83 16.29 -44.57
C PRO A 1031 45.11 17.77 -44.23
N GLY A 1032 44.05 18.55 -44.01
CA GLY A 1032 44.14 20.00 -43.76
C GLY A 1032 44.14 20.88 -45.01
N ASP A 1033 43.94 20.31 -46.20
CA ASP A 1033 43.71 21.06 -47.43
C ASP A 1033 42.28 21.60 -47.53
N LEU A 1034 42.16 22.87 -47.91
CA LEU A 1034 40.90 23.49 -48.34
C LEU A 1034 41.02 23.82 -49.83
N PHE A 1035 40.25 23.12 -50.65
CA PHE A 1035 40.13 23.38 -52.07
C PHE A 1035 39.00 24.37 -52.35
N VAL A 1036 39.37 25.56 -52.82
CA VAL A 1036 38.44 26.52 -53.41
C VAL A 1036 38.18 26.08 -54.85
N VAL A 1037 36.97 25.58 -55.09
CA VAL A 1037 36.48 25.16 -56.40
C VAL A 1037 35.82 26.37 -57.04
N HIS A 1038 36.52 27.01 -57.97
CA HIS A 1038 36.05 28.22 -58.63
C HIS A 1038 34.86 27.95 -59.56
N ALA A 1039 34.12 29.02 -59.86
CA ALA A 1039 32.98 29.00 -60.75
C ALA A 1039 33.28 28.31 -62.09
N GLY A 1040 32.38 27.43 -62.53
CA GLY A 1040 32.49 26.70 -63.77
C GLY A 1040 31.95 25.27 -63.69
N VAL A 1041 31.87 24.61 -64.85
CA VAL A 1041 31.32 23.25 -64.98
C VAL A 1041 32.45 22.22 -65.02
N TYR A 1042 32.46 21.33 -64.03
CA TYR A 1042 33.38 20.19 -63.91
C TYR A 1042 32.65 18.94 -64.37
N GLY A 1043 33.00 18.46 -65.57
CA GLY A 1043 32.31 17.33 -66.21
C GLY A 1043 32.77 15.96 -65.71
N GLY A 1044 31.81 15.06 -65.50
CA GLY A 1044 32.02 13.66 -65.11
C GLY A 1044 31.88 13.40 -63.62
N THR A 1045 32.06 12.14 -63.22
CA THR A 1045 32.05 11.74 -61.79
C THR A 1045 33.29 12.26 -61.09
N PHE A 1046 33.10 12.97 -59.98
CA PHE A 1046 34.18 13.33 -59.07
C PHE A 1046 34.41 12.19 -58.06
N THR A 1047 35.52 11.47 -58.22
CA THR A 1047 35.93 10.41 -57.30
C THR A 1047 36.85 10.97 -56.23
N VAL A 1048 36.46 10.79 -54.96
CA VAL A 1048 37.27 11.14 -53.79
C VAL A 1048 37.73 9.85 -53.10
N ASP A 1049 39.03 9.63 -53.10
CA ASP A 1049 39.73 8.42 -52.63
C ASP A 1049 40.81 8.71 -51.57
N ARG A 1050 40.79 9.91 -50.99
CA ARG A 1050 41.71 10.36 -49.93
C ARG A 1050 40.93 10.89 -48.74
N SER A 1051 41.40 10.54 -47.55
CA SER A 1051 40.86 10.99 -46.27
C SER A 1051 41.64 12.16 -45.71
N GLY A 1052 40.97 12.98 -44.91
CA GLY A 1052 41.61 13.87 -43.96
C GLY A 1052 42.05 13.15 -42.69
N GLU A 1053 42.28 13.92 -41.64
CA GLU A 1053 42.47 13.46 -40.28
C GLU A 1053 41.48 14.18 -39.34
N PRO A 1054 41.15 13.62 -38.16
CA PRO A 1054 40.33 14.32 -37.17
C PRO A 1054 40.87 15.73 -36.87
N GLY A 1055 40.04 16.75 -37.07
CA GLY A 1055 40.41 18.17 -36.93
C GLY A 1055 41.24 18.76 -38.09
N ARG A 1056 41.64 17.95 -39.07
CA ARG A 1056 42.35 18.34 -40.30
C ARG A 1056 41.66 17.71 -41.51
N PRO A 1057 40.40 18.09 -41.81
CA PRO A 1057 39.66 17.52 -42.92
C PRO A 1057 40.26 17.91 -44.27
N ILE A 1058 39.86 17.20 -45.32
CA ILE A 1058 39.99 17.70 -46.70
C ILE A 1058 38.67 18.36 -47.07
N VAL A 1059 38.69 19.66 -47.38
CA VAL A 1059 37.49 20.44 -47.67
C VAL A 1059 37.43 20.79 -49.15
N TRP A 1060 36.32 20.48 -49.80
CA TRP A 1060 35.99 20.88 -51.17
C TRP A 1060 34.90 21.94 -51.10
N ARG A 1061 35.27 23.21 -51.22
CA ARG A 1061 34.36 24.35 -51.09
C ARG A 1061 34.13 25.04 -52.43
N GLY A 1062 32.89 25.11 -52.89
CA GLY A 1062 32.50 25.82 -54.09
C GLY A 1062 32.45 27.34 -53.91
N GLU A 1063 32.80 28.07 -54.95
CA GLU A 1063 32.32 29.43 -55.16
C GLU A 1063 30.98 29.42 -55.91
N GLU A 1064 30.26 30.55 -55.88
CA GLU A 1064 29.01 30.70 -56.63
C GLU A 1064 29.21 30.32 -58.11
N GLY A 1065 28.49 29.29 -58.55
CA GLY A 1065 28.59 28.76 -59.91
C GLY A 1065 29.57 27.58 -60.09
N ALA A 1066 30.13 27.01 -59.02
CA ALA A 1066 30.90 25.77 -59.06
C ALA A 1066 29.98 24.54 -59.21
N ILE A 1067 29.91 23.98 -60.42
CA ILE A 1067 28.97 22.92 -60.77
C ILE A 1067 29.73 21.64 -61.11
N ILE A 1068 29.51 20.57 -60.35
CA ILE A 1068 29.92 19.21 -60.71
C ILE A 1068 28.76 18.56 -61.46
N ASP A 1069 28.98 18.29 -62.74
CA ASP A 1069 27.96 17.80 -63.66
C ASP A 1069 28.37 16.43 -64.16
N ALA A 1070 27.62 15.39 -63.78
CA ALA A 1070 27.92 14.04 -64.25
C ALA A 1070 27.59 13.86 -65.75
N GLN A 1071 26.95 14.85 -66.39
CA GLN A 1071 26.59 14.90 -67.82
C GLN A 1071 25.50 13.91 -68.25
N GLY A 1072 24.70 13.40 -67.30
CA GLY A 1072 23.54 12.57 -67.60
C GLY A 1072 22.37 13.32 -68.22
N GLN A 1073 21.51 12.58 -68.92
CA GLN A 1073 20.22 13.05 -69.43
C GLN A 1073 19.11 12.34 -68.66
N ALA A 1074 17.89 12.89 -68.64
CA ALA A 1074 16.79 12.33 -67.84
C ALA A 1074 16.43 10.86 -68.14
N ALA A 1075 16.76 10.34 -69.34
CA ALA A 1075 16.52 8.95 -69.73
C ALA A 1075 17.71 8.00 -69.47
N GLU A 1076 18.92 8.53 -69.34
CA GLU A 1076 20.18 7.81 -69.13
C GLU A 1076 21.11 8.71 -68.31
N ARG A 1077 21.17 8.47 -66.99
CA ARG A 1077 22.10 9.16 -66.10
C ARG A 1077 23.28 8.22 -65.76
N PRO A 1078 24.50 8.74 -65.64
CA PRO A 1078 25.62 7.99 -65.09
C PRO A 1078 25.44 7.83 -63.58
N GLY A 1079 26.02 6.76 -63.03
CA GLY A 1079 25.77 6.35 -61.66
C GLY A 1079 25.94 7.49 -60.63
N ARG A 1080 27.06 8.21 -60.57
CA ARG A 1080 27.35 9.11 -59.42
C ARG A 1080 27.89 10.46 -59.86
N VAL A 1081 27.43 11.55 -59.25
CA VAL A 1081 28.08 12.88 -59.38
C VAL A 1081 29.33 12.93 -58.52
N VAL A 1082 29.21 12.63 -57.22
CA VAL A 1082 30.35 12.47 -56.29
C VAL A 1082 30.39 11.03 -55.77
N SER A 1083 31.56 10.40 -55.85
CA SER A 1083 31.82 9.07 -55.28
C SER A 1083 32.91 9.17 -54.21
N ALA A 1084 32.49 9.19 -52.94
CA ALA A 1084 33.32 9.36 -51.75
C ALA A 1084 33.15 8.18 -50.78
N GLY A 1085 33.30 6.95 -51.29
CA GLY A 1085 33.20 5.74 -50.48
C GLY A 1085 34.53 5.32 -49.86
N GLY A 1086 34.51 4.85 -48.61
CA GLY A 1086 35.70 4.36 -47.90
C GLY A 1086 36.64 5.46 -47.37
N VAL A 1087 36.20 6.72 -47.36
CA VAL A 1087 37.01 7.88 -46.91
C VAL A 1087 36.51 8.42 -45.58
N HIS A 1088 37.31 9.24 -44.91
CA HIS A 1088 36.88 9.92 -43.70
C HIS A 1088 37.43 11.34 -43.57
N ASP A 1089 36.76 12.17 -42.77
CA ASP A 1089 37.12 13.58 -42.56
C ASP A 1089 37.18 14.37 -43.88
N VAL A 1090 36.14 14.24 -44.71
CA VAL A 1090 36.02 14.91 -46.02
C VAL A 1090 34.76 15.76 -46.06
N TRP A 1091 34.90 17.02 -46.46
CA TRP A 1091 33.82 17.99 -46.44
C TRP A 1091 33.51 18.47 -47.85
N PHE A 1092 32.23 18.60 -48.16
CA PHE A 1092 31.69 19.14 -49.41
C PHE A 1092 30.83 20.35 -49.04
N GLU A 1093 31.24 21.52 -49.48
CA GLU A 1093 30.62 22.79 -49.07
C GLU A 1093 30.30 23.64 -50.28
N ASP A 1094 29.11 24.23 -50.32
CA ASP A 1094 28.74 25.26 -51.32
C ASP A 1094 28.89 24.80 -52.79
N LEU A 1095 28.70 23.50 -53.07
CA LEU A 1095 28.80 22.90 -54.41
C LEU A 1095 27.43 22.68 -55.04
N THR A 1096 27.31 22.85 -56.36
CA THR A 1096 26.16 22.34 -57.13
C THR A 1096 26.47 20.97 -57.71
N LEU A 1097 25.66 19.96 -57.39
CA LEU A 1097 25.80 18.58 -57.88
C LEU A 1097 24.58 18.22 -58.75
N ARG A 1098 24.79 17.80 -60.01
CA ARG A 1098 23.65 17.50 -60.88
C ARG A 1098 23.86 16.41 -61.93
N ASN A 1099 22.72 15.96 -62.47
CA ASN A 1099 22.60 15.09 -63.64
C ASN A 1099 23.26 13.69 -63.50
N GLY A 1100 23.17 13.07 -62.33
CA GLY A 1100 23.57 11.67 -62.08
C GLY A 1100 22.43 10.87 -61.43
N ASP A 1101 22.53 9.53 -61.34
CA ASP A 1101 21.53 8.75 -60.57
C ASP A 1101 21.62 9.13 -59.07
N TYR A 1102 22.84 9.17 -58.55
CA TYR A 1102 23.18 9.54 -57.19
C TYR A 1102 23.94 10.87 -57.16
N GLY A 1103 23.50 11.84 -56.35
CA GLY A 1103 24.20 13.10 -56.13
C GLY A 1103 25.53 12.89 -55.39
N LEU A 1104 25.49 12.31 -54.19
CA LEU A 1104 26.68 11.99 -53.42
C LEU A 1104 26.58 10.58 -52.81
N VAL A 1105 27.60 9.75 -53.02
CA VAL A 1105 27.69 8.41 -52.43
C VAL A 1105 28.83 8.33 -51.43
N ALA A 1106 28.53 7.96 -50.18
CA ALA A 1106 29.47 7.94 -49.05
C ALA A 1106 29.53 6.57 -48.32
N HIS A 1107 29.35 5.47 -49.03
CA HIS A 1107 29.40 4.12 -48.45
C HIS A 1107 30.70 3.85 -47.67
N ASN A 1108 30.60 3.20 -46.50
CA ASN A 1108 31.72 2.87 -45.64
C ASN A 1108 32.65 4.07 -45.30
N SER A 1109 32.08 5.27 -45.21
CA SER A 1109 32.80 6.51 -44.91
C SER A 1109 32.45 7.07 -43.53
N ALA A 1110 33.30 7.91 -42.94
CA ALA A 1110 33.07 8.48 -41.60
C ALA A 1110 33.39 9.98 -41.52
N ARG A 1111 32.73 10.73 -40.65
CA ARG A 1111 32.99 12.18 -40.43
C ARG A 1111 32.93 12.99 -41.74
N ILE A 1112 31.86 12.76 -42.50
CA ILE A 1112 31.59 13.45 -43.76
C ILE A 1112 30.72 14.67 -43.48
N VAL A 1113 31.11 15.83 -44.03
CA VAL A 1113 30.29 17.04 -43.99
C VAL A 1113 29.76 17.33 -45.38
N VAL A 1114 28.46 17.59 -45.49
CA VAL A 1114 27.82 18.09 -46.71
C VAL A 1114 27.00 19.31 -46.32
N ARG A 1115 27.48 20.49 -46.70
CA ARG A 1115 26.88 21.76 -46.26
C ARG A 1115 26.66 22.73 -47.42
N GLY A 1116 25.54 23.45 -47.43
CA GLY A 1116 25.31 24.53 -48.41
C GLY A 1116 25.25 24.05 -49.87
N CYS A 1117 25.15 22.75 -50.12
CA CYS A 1117 25.17 22.20 -51.46
C CYS A 1117 23.79 22.24 -52.12
N HIS A 1118 23.77 22.42 -53.45
CA HIS A 1118 22.56 22.31 -54.26
C HIS A 1118 22.61 21.03 -55.10
N ILE A 1119 21.78 20.06 -54.75
CA ILE A 1119 21.74 18.74 -55.39
C ILE A 1119 20.44 18.61 -56.18
N HIS A 1120 20.51 18.52 -57.50
CA HIS A 1120 19.32 18.48 -58.35
C HIS A 1120 19.49 17.66 -59.62
N GLY A 1121 18.36 17.21 -60.20
CA GLY A 1121 18.41 16.38 -61.41
C GLY A 1121 18.96 14.97 -61.16
N VAL A 1122 18.74 14.46 -59.94
CA VAL A 1122 19.15 13.13 -59.46
C VAL A 1122 17.95 12.28 -59.10
N GLU A 1123 18.12 10.96 -58.96
CA GLU A 1123 17.11 10.06 -58.39
C GLU A 1123 17.34 9.87 -56.88
N TYR A 1124 18.60 9.90 -56.45
CA TYR A 1124 19.04 9.82 -55.07
C TYR A 1124 19.90 11.04 -54.72
N GLY A 1125 19.56 11.81 -53.69
CA GLY A 1125 20.32 13.00 -53.30
C GLY A 1125 21.67 12.64 -52.67
N LEU A 1126 21.64 12.12 -51.44
CA LEU A 1126 22.81 11.61 -50.71
C LEU A 1126 22.56 10.16 -50.28
N THR A 1127 23.53 9.28 -50.50
CA THR A 1127 23.36 7.85 -50.24
C THR A 1127 24.54 7.23 -49.50
N CYS A 1128 24.25 6.58 -48.38
CA CYS A 1128 25.14 5.72 -47.63
C CYS A 1128 24.39 4.50 -47.05
N THR A 1129 24.16 3.49 -47.90
CA THR A 1129 23.45 2.25 -47.55
C THR A 1129 24.35 1.04 -47.27
N ASN A 1130 25.66 1.23 -47.30
CA ASN A 1130 26.62 0.16 -47.04
C ASN A 1130 27.54 0.57 -45.90
N ASN A 1131 27.41 -0.17 -44.80
CA ASN A 1131 28.23 -0.08 -43.59
C ASN A 1131 28.65 -1.49 -43.14
N SER A 1132 29.04 -2.35 -44.09
CA SER A 1132 29.44 -3.72 -43.77
C SER A 1132 30.70 -3.83 -42.89
N ALA A 1133 31.46 -2.74 -42.77
CA ALA A 1133 32.65 -2.65 -41.93
C ALA A 1133 32.43 -1.97 -40.56
N ASP A 1134 31.20 -1.56 -40.22
CA ASP A 1134 30.87 -0.82 -38.99
C ASP A 1134 31.72 0.46 -38.80
N VAL A 1135 31.96 1.19 -39.89
CA VAL A 1135 32.77 2.42 -39.90
C VAL A 1135 31.94 3.67 -40.08
N VAL A 1136 30.72 3.56 -40.61
CA VAL A 1136 29.90 4.73 -40.95
C VAL A 1136 29.44 5.44 -39.69
N ARG A 1137 29.99 6.64 -39.47
CA ARG A 1137 29.62 7.48 -38.33
C ARG A 1137 29.90 8.96 -38.55
N GLY A 1138 29.24 9.85 -37.82
CA GLY A 1138 29.63 11.27 -37.74
C GLY A 1138 29.27 12.13 -38.96
N PHE A 1139 28.20 11.84 -39.70
CA PHE A 1139 27.82 12.65 -40.86
C PHE A 1139 27.12 13.94 -40.39
N PHE A 1140 27.51 15.07 -40.97
CA PHE A 1140 26.86 16.36 -40.75
C PHE A 1140 26.34 16.87 -42.09
N ILE A 1141 25.03 16.77 -42.30
CA ILE A 1141 24.34 17.09 -43.55
C ILE A 1141 23.44 18.28 -43.28
N ALA A 1142 23.94 19.48 -43.59
CA ALA A 1142 23.32 20.72 -43.15
C ALA A 1142 23.08 21.74 -44.27
N ASP A 1143 22.02 22.53 -44.19
CA ASP A 1143 21.81 23.70 -45.05
C ASP A 1143 21.81 23.41 -46.57
N ASN A 1144 21.47 22.20 -46.99
CA ASN A 1144 21.47 21.82 -48.41
C ASN A 1144 20.10 22.05 -49.06
N LEU A 1145 20.09 22.33 -50.37
CA LEU A 1145 18.89 22.28 -51.21
C LEU A 1145 18.93 21.00 -52.05
N ILE A 1146 17.98 20.09 -51.85
CA ILE A 1146 17.94 18.77 -52.48
C ILE A 1146 16.61 18.60 -53.23
N GLU A 1147 16.69 18.41 -54.54
CA GLU A 1147 15.53 18.39 -55.44
C GLU A 1147 15.50 17.13 -56.31
N GLY A 1148 14.46 16.34 -56.12
CA GLY A 1148 14.26 15.07 -56.81
C GLY A 1148 13.30 15.14 -57.99
N PRO A 1149 13.05 13.99 -58.64
CA PRO A 1149 12.26 13.90 -59.87
C PRO A 1149 10.76 13.69 -59.64
N SER A 1150 10.33 13.39 -58.41
CA SER A 1150 8.96 13.03 -58.06
C SER A 1150 8.02 14.23 -58.03
N THR A 1151 6.74 13.98 -58.31
CA THR A 1151 5.70 15.02 -58.32
C THR A 1151 4.50 14.62 -57.47
N TRP A 1152 4.08 15.51 -56.57
CA TRP A 1152 2.88 15.33 -55.73
C TRP A 1152 1.63 16.02 -56.32
N PRO A 1153 0.44 15.38 -56.28
CA PRO A 1153 0.18 14.00 -55.84
C PRO A 1153 0.63 12.96 -56.88
N ARG A 1154 1.06 11.78 -56.40
CA ARG A 1154 1.54 10.70 -57.27
C ARG A 1154 0.46 10.19 -58.24
N THR A 1155 0.88 9.75 -59.43
CA THR A 1155 -0.04 9.20 -60.46
C THR A 1155 0.01 7.68 -60.61
N LYS A 1156 0.97 7.00 -59.96
CA LYS A 1156 1.18 5.54 -59.93
C LYS A 1156 1.72 5.12 -58.55
N GLY A 1157 2.17 3.87 -58.39
CA GLY A 1157 2.75 3.34 -57.13
C GLY A 1157 3.97 4.12 -56.63
N ILE A 1158 4.47 3.73 -55.45
CA ILE A 1158 5.60 4.39 -54.77
C ILE A 1158 6.85 4.35 -55.66
N GLU A 1159 7.53 5.49 -55.78
CA GLU A 1159 8.75 5.67 -56.56
C GLU A 1159 9.99 5.31 -55.71
N ASN A 1160 11.09 4.90 -56.36
CA ASN A 1160 12.32 4.52 -55.65
C ASN A 1160 13.20 5.73 -55.25
N ALA A 1161 12.83 6.95 -55.64
CA ALA A 1161 13.64 8.14 -55.44
C ALA A 1161 13.74 8.52 -53.94
N ARG A 1162 14.95 8.80 -53.44
CA ARG A 1162 15.21 9.15 -52.03
C ARG A 1162 16.05 10.42 -51.91
N GLY A 1163 15.66 11.33 -51.02
CA GLY A 1163 16.43 12.54 -50.75
C GLY A 1163 17.78 12.22 -50.10
N ILE A 1164 17.73 11.76 -48.85
CA ILE A 1164 18.89 11.33 -48.07
C ILE A 1164 18.62 9.90 -47.58
N GLN A 1165 19.49 8.96 -47.90
CA GLN A 1165 19.38 7.58 -47.44
C GLN A 1165 20.67 7.15 -46.73
N ILE A 1166 20.61 6.85 -45.44
CA ILE A 1166 21.81 6.69 -44.59
C ILE A 1166 21.70 5.52 -43.61
N THR A 1167 22.85 5.05 -43.13
CA THR A 1167 22.97 4.04 -42.08
C THR A 1167 24.21 4.35 -41.25
N GLY A 1168 24.45 3.66 -40.13
CA GLY A 1168 25.58 3.96 -39.23
C GLY A 1168 25.17 4.74 -37.99
N SER A 1169 26.06 5.57 -37.45
CA SER A 1169 25.79 6.27 -36.17
C SER A 1169 26.32 7.70 -36.00
N GLY A 1170 25.75 8.44 -35.06
CA GLY A 1170 26.19 9.81 -34.72
C GLY A 1170 26.02 10.77 -35.89
N HIS A 1171 24.86 10.76 -36.53
CA HIS A 1171 24.59 11.62 -37.69
C HIS A 1171 23.69 12.79 -37.32
N ASP A 1172 23.94 13.95 -37.90
CA ASP A 1172 23.11 15.15 -37.81
C ASP A 1172 22.65 15.53 -39.23
N VAL A 1173 21.34 15.45 -39.49
CA VAL A 1173 20.69 15.86 -40.73
C VAL A 1173 19.79 17.04 -40.42
N CYS A 1174 20.23 18.25 -40.75
CA CYS A 1174 19.55 19.46 -40.27
C CYS A 1174 19.49 20.61 -41.24
N HIS A 1175 18.47 21.49 -41.09
CA HIS A 1175 18.37 22.73 -41.86
C HIS A 1175 18.35 22.57 -43.40
N ASN A 1176 18.08 21.36 -43.92
CA ASN A 1176 18.01 21.11 -45.35
C ASN A 1176 16.62 21.47 -45.91
N ARG A 1177 16.56 21.91 -47.16
CA ARG A 1177 15.33 22.01 -47.96
C ARG A 1177 15.26 20.81 -48.90
N ILE A 1178 14.31 19.91 -48.69
CA ILE A 1178 14.18 18.67 -49.47
C ILE A 1178 12.80 18.62 -50.15
N ARG A 1179 12.78 18.36 -51.47
CA ARG A 1179 11.53 18.25 -52.23
C ARG A 1179 11.61 17.30 -53.43
N GLY A 1180 10.46 16.78 -53.85
CA GLY A 1180 10.34 15.98 -55.07
C GLY A 1180 10.94 14.58 -54.97
N PHE A 1181 10.81 13.88 -53.84
CA PHE A 1181 11.21 12.48 -53.69
C PHE A 1181 10.02 11.64 -53.22
N ALA A 1182 10.17 10.30 -53.19
CA ALA A 1182 9.23 9.47 -52.43
C ALA A 1182 9.45 9.73 -50.94
N ASP A 1183 10.67 9.43 -50.45
CA ASP A 1183 11.08 9.69 -49.08
C ASP A 1183 12.15 10.76 -49.01
N ALA A 1184 12.01 11.71 -48.08
CA ALA A 1184 12.97 12.81 -47.95
C ALA A 1184 14.22 12.37 -47.19
N VAL A 1185 14.06 11.72 -46.04
CA VAL A 1185 15.16 11.13 -45.25
C VAL A 1185 14.78 9.71 -44.84
N ASP A 1186 15.65 8.76 -45.15
CA ASP A 1186 15.43 7.32 -44.98
C ASP A 1186 16.65 6.70 -44.27
N THR A 1187 16.42 5.92 -43.22
CA THR A 1187 17.45 5.07 -42.61
C THR A 1187 17.48 3.70 -43.27
N PHE A 1188 18.65 3.14 -43.61
CA PHE A 1188 18.76 1.88 -44.36
C PHE A 1188 19.27 0.69 -43.52
N PRO A 1189 18.86 -0.56 -43.79
CA PRO A 1189 19.34 -1.75 -43.07
C PRO A 1189 20.86 -1.85 -42.96
N SER A 1190 21.36 -2.08 -41.75
CA SER A 1190 22.77 -2.36 -41.50
C SER A 1190 22.98 -3.03 -40.14
N ILE A 1191 24.17 -3.61 -39.95
CA ILE A 1191 24.69 -4.13 -38.68
C ILE A 1191 24.77 -3.06 -37.58
N ARG A 1192 24.67 -1.77 -37.93
CA ARG A 1192 24.44 -0.67 -36.99
C ARG A 1192 23.70 0.47 -37.68
N CYS A 1193 22.58 0.87 -37.12
CA CYS A 1193 21.82 2.07 -37.50
C CYS A 1193 21.25 2.72 -36.24
N ALA A 1194 21.98 3.65 -35.62
CA ALA A 1194 21.66 4.17 -34.28
C ALA A 1194 22.17 5.59 -34.07
N ALA A 1195 21.62 6.35 -33.11
CA ALA A 1195 22.11 7.70 -32.76
C ALA A 1195 22.16 8.68 -33.97
N ILE A 1196 21.03 8.80 -34.67
CA ILE A 1196 20.87 9.68 -35.84
C ILE A 1196 19.84 10.75 -35.48
N ASP A 1197 20.15 12.02 -35.74
CA ASP A 1197 19.28 13.16 -35.48
C ASP A 1197 18.86 13.81 -36.79
N ILE A 1198 17.55 13.95 -36.98
CA ILE A 1198 16.95 14.58 -38.16
C ILE A 1198 16.11 15.75 -37.69
N HIS A 1199 16.63 16.98 -37.72
CA HIS A 1199 15.93 18.12 -37.11
C HIS A 1199 15.95 19.38 -37.96
N HIS A 1200 14.92 20.21 -37.84
CA HIS A 1200 14.87 21.52 -38.49
C HIS A 1200 15.01 21.50 -40.03
N ASN A 1201 14.67 20.40 -40.69
CA ASN A 1201 14.61 20.34 -42.15
C ASN A 1201 13.25 20.86 -42.66
N ASP A 1202 13.24 21.51 -43.82
CA ASP A 1202 12.03 21.94 -44.53
C ASP A 1202 11.71 20.96 -45.67
N ILE A 1203 10.79 20.02 -45.41
CA ILE A 1203 10.43 18.93 -46.31
C ILE A 1203 9.05 19.21 -46.94
N SER A 1204 8.95 19.10 -48.27
CA SER A 1204 7.67 19.27 -48.98
C SER A 1204 7.61 18.46 -50.27
N GLU A 1205 6.41 18.26 -50.82
CA GLU A 1205 6.24 17.61 -52.14
C GLU A 1205 6.80 16.17 -52.17
N MET A 1206 6.69 15.44 -51.06
CA MET A 1206 7.03 14.01 -50.95
C MET A 1206 5.89 13.14 -51.48
N THR A 1207 6.21 12.01 -52.13
CA THR A 1207 5.20 11.07 -52.67
C THR A 1207 4.91 9.86 -51.78
N ASP A 1208 5.70 9.67 -50.72
CA ASP A 1208 5.47 8.70 -49.65
C ASP A 1208 5.78 9.34 -48.28
N ASP A 1209 6.93 9.09 -47.64
CA ASP A 1209 7.23 9.58 -46.29
C ASP A 1209 8.09 10.86 -46.26
N GLY A 1210 7.85 11.70 -45.25
CA GLY A 1210 8.77 12.80 -44.96
C GLY A 1210 10.10 12.29 -44.39
N ILE A 1211 9.99 11.45 -43.36
CA ILE A 1211 11.10 10.83 -42.65
C ILE A 1211 10.71 9.37 -42.38
N GLU A 1212 11.49 8.42 -42.89
CA GLU A 1212 11.30 6.98 -42.72
C GLU A 1212 12.46 6.40 -41.88
N MET A 1213 12.12 5.67 -40.82
CA MET A 1213 13.09 5.24 -39.79
C MET A 1213 13.01 3.73 -39.49
N ASP A 1214 12.40 2.95 -40.38
CA ASP A 1214 12.02 1.54 -40.18
C ASP A 1214 13.18 0.60 -39.83
N TYR A 1215 14.39 0.96 -40.22
CA TYR A 1215 15.60 0.16 -40.02
C TYR A 1215 16.51 0.70 -38.90
N SER A 1216 15.97 1.57 -38.06
CA SER A 1216 16.66 2.07 -36.89
C SER A 1216 16.74 1.02 -35.80
N GLU A 1217 17.94 0.76 -35.31
CA GLU A 1217 18.19 -0.20 -34.22
C GLU A 1217 17.85 0.41 -32.85
N ARG A 1218 18.28 1.66 -32.60
CA ARG A 1218 18.02 2.42 -31.35
C ARG A 1218 18.46 3.88 -31.45
N ASN A 1219 17.91 4.74 -30.60
CA ASN A 1219 18.36 6.13 -30.41
C ASN A 1219 18.37 7.00 -31.67
N THR A 1220 17.52 6.71 -32.65
CA THR A 1220 17.29 7.60 -33.81
C THR A 1220 16.15 8.58 -33.48
N ARG A 1221 16.28 9.84 -33.89
CA ARG A 1221 15.53 10.99 -33.35
C ARG A 1221 15.13 11.93 -34.48
N CYS A 1222 13.88 12.40 -34.49
CA CYS A 1222 13.38 13.39 -35.45
C CYS A 1222 12.58 14.52 -34.78
#